data_AF-A0A437RLE2-F1
#
_entry.id   AF-A0A437RLE2-F1
#
_cell.length_a   1.000
_cell.length_b   1.000
_cell.length_c   1.000
_cell.angle_alpha   90.00
_cell.angle_beta   90.00
_cell.angle_gamma   90.00
#
_symmetry.space_group_name_H-M   'P 1'
#
loop_
_entity.id
_entity.type
_entity.pdbx_description
1 polymer ?
#
loop_
_entity_poly.entity_id
_entity_poly.type
_entity_poly.pdbx_seq_one_letter_code
_entity_poly.pdbx_strand_id
1 'polypeptide(L)'
;MKVSGQRVFKALVVAVAAAAAVGAHAAGAKGAATTASAKAQHWSASTGTVGLRWNRDLAGDIGLVLGTAQARQGAIGVDDHEFFDLQPSATLDFNVRSGNLDSFVGGELRALGGYSIQSKAAGTIDLTNFRLVPRVGAKVPTLDVVGADGKAWFYLDRVMYELIDGNQRLALRTMDLRISPELAQRIGHPEVADWAIADMVVTANVLRQGPLPQPVLGSTKWHGNPVPGVPGQTYQADLFMTTFSMQYSRCNGCTGAGGNGLTVFTPSSTLRNSLNNGTFVATVPGDPLGTSTALYAADIPWYEKFTGPFPPYGNDQHPYLIWNMYRYNADGSIDQIGRSGVKHAFLTLNTNCLQNPGDSHILGLGCADVYSVGNNDSNNSLGPRSEIIPSNNAWGRCGSIYDTNCDGFANATPNGAYDQRLTVRESQFSGPAHSGATFRFESWYLARQDINILNSMGTVRTTFSRPSTVWVVGGNDQYRLGPAIDRWVDPAAPGANASSTMVTTAEGSVKVAMKAISLGGGLWRYHYAVMNLDFSRPQTEGAEPNLRVLRNLGFDNFTVPVGANTVTDLVFSDGDLDAVNDWVPAIRDGRLTWTAASRGNALNWGTMFRFSFTTNVAPSSSAVTLHVAADNTREVLRASGVLAPAPLQRPAATASR
;
A
#
# COMPACT_ATOMS: atom_id res chain seq x y z
N MET A 1 39.44 -54.25 9.69
CA MET A 1 40.43 -54.72 10.70
C MET A 1 40.40 -53.75 11.88
N LYS A 2 40.34 -54.31 13.10
CA LYS A 2 40.49 -53.74 14.47
C LYS A 2 41.42 -52.50 14.57
N VAL A 3 41.35 -51.55 15.51
CA VAL A 3 40.66 -51.39 16.81
C VAL A 3 40.82 -49.93 17.30
N SER A 4 39.78 -49.45 17.98
CA SER A 4 39.65 -48.43 19.05
C SER A 4 40.89 -47.89 19.79
N GLY A 5 40.82 -46.63 20.27
CA GLY A 5 41.59 -46.15 21.43
C GLY A 5 41.36 -44.67 21.82
N GLN A 6 40.52 -44.43 22.83
CA GLN A 6 40.35 -43.14 23.53
C GLN A 6 41.64 -42.67 24.22
N ARG A 7 41.79 -41.36 24.46
CA ARG A 7 42.15 -40.80 25.79
C ARG A 7 41.93 -39.30 25.92
N VAL A 8 41.49 -38.97 27.12
CA VAL A 8 41.08 -37.67 27.70
C VAL A 8 42.32 -36.85 28.08
N PHE A 9 42.27 -35.52 27.94
CA PHE A 9 43.13 -34.61 28.70
C PHE A 9 42.30 -33.49 29.34
N LYS A 10 42.41 -33.40 30.68
CA LYS A 10 42.00 -32.29 31.52
C LYS A 10 43.20 -31.37 31.76
N ALA A 11 42.91 -30.07 31.78
CA ALA A 11 43.47 -28.99 32.60
C ALA A 11 44.97 -28.68 32.54
N LEU A 12 45.32 -27.42 32.27
CA LEU A 12 45.84 -26.50 33.30
C LEU A 12 45.86 -25.05 32.81
N VAL A 13 45.42 -24.15 33.69
CA VAL A 13 45.50 -22.68 33.58
C VAL A 13 46.88 -22.22 34.04
N VAL A 14 47.52 -21.30 33.31
CA VAL A 14 48.54 -20.39 33.87
C VAL A 14 48.37 -19.01 33.25
N ALA A 15 48.14 -18.02 34.11
CA ALA A 15 48.16 -16.60 33.79
C ALA A 15 49.59 -16.05 33.87
N VAL A 16 49.97 -15.16 32.95
CA VAL A 16 51.09 -14.23 33.14
C VAL A 16 50.68 -12.87 32.60
N ALA A 17 50.68 -11.88 33.50
CA ALA A 17 50.57 -10.46 33.21
C ALA A 17 51.93 -9.91 32.76
N ALA A 18 51.91 -9.00 31.78
CA ALA A 18 53.01 -8.09 31.51
C ALA A 18 52.44 -6.70 31.21
N ALA A 19 52.77 -5.76 32.08
CA ALA A 19 52.54 -4.34 31.89
C ALA A 19 53.69 -3.74 31.07
N ALA A 20 53.36 -2.91 30.08
CA ALA A 20 54.26 -1.90 29.53
C ALA A 20 53.45 -0.64 29.25
N ALA A 21 53.98 0.49 29.72
CA ALA A 21 53.32 1.77 29.80
C ALA A 21 53.66 2.70 28.63
N VAL A 22 52.84 3.75 28.53
CA VAL A 22 53.05 5.08 27.93
C VAL A 22 52.65 5.27 26.46
N GLY A 23 51.65 6.13 26.26
CA GLY A 23 51.29 6.68 24.96
C GLY A 23 49.89 7.32 24.95
N ALA A 24 49.68 8.37 25.73
CA ALA A 24 48.43 9.13 25.71
C ALA A 24 48.27 9.90 24.39
N HIS A 25 47.36 9.45 23.53
CA HIS A 25 46.68 10.32 22.58
C HIS A 25 45.17 10.19 22.78
N ALA A 26 44.62 11.22 23.42
CA ALA A 26 43.20 11.46 23.54
C ALA A 26 42.62 11.77 22.14
N ALA A 27 42.10 10.74 21.47
CA ALA A 27 41.08 10.90 20.46
C ALA A 27 39.75 10.55 21.14
N GLY A 28 38.95 11.58 21.44
CA GLY A 28 37.65 11.43 22.06
C GLY A 28 36.70 10.63 21.16
N ALA A 29 36.65 9.33 21.38
CA ALA A 29 35.50 8.52 20.97
C ALA A 29 34.31 8.98 21.83
N LYS A 30 33.58 9.98 21.34
CA LYS A 30 32.20 10.18 21.78
C LYS A 30 31.45 8.93 21.36
N GLY A 31 31.29 8.02 22.31
CA GLY A 31 30.46 6.84 22.14
C GLY A 31 29.13 7.27 21.55
N ALA A 32 28.72 6.57 20.49
CA ALA A 32 27.33 6.58 20.07
C ALA A 32 26.51 6.32 21.33
N ALA A 33 25.75 7.33 21.77
CA ALA A 33 24.84 7.16 22.87
C ALA A 33 23.84 6.08 22.42
N THR A 34 24.02 4.87 22.92
CA THR A 34 22.96 3.88 22.95
C THR A 34 21.87 4.50 23.82
N THR A 35 20.90 5.15 23.18
CA THR A 35 19.67 5.57 23.84
C THR A 35 19.08 4.31 24.47
N ALA A 36 19.14 4.23 25.81
CA ALA A 36 18.47 3.16 26.53
C ALA A 36 17.00 3.14 26.09
N SER A 37 16.48 1.97 25.74
CA SER A 37 15.06 1.83 25.39
C SER A 37 14.22 2.41 26.51
N ALA A 38 13.28 3.32 26.18
CA ALA A 38 12.38 3.89 27.16
C ALA A 38 11.70 2.76 27.96
N LYS A 39 11.66 2.89 29.30
CA LYS A 39 10.95 1.92 30.13
C LYS A 39 9.46 2.00 29.84
N ALA A 40 8.81 0.84 29.72
CA ALA A 40 7.36 0.78 29.61
C ALA A 40 6.71 1.34 30.90
N GLN A 41 5.66 2.12 30.71
CA GLN A 41 4.87 2.73 31.77
C GLN A 41 3.52 2.04 31.84
N HIS A 42 3.01 1.79 33.04
CA HIS A 42 1.73 1.10 33.23
C HIS A 42 0.57 2.11 33.38
N TRP A 43 -0.41 2.00 32.50
CA TRP A 43 -1.53 2.91 32.33
C TRP A 43 -2.85 2.14 32.37
N SER A 44 -3.93 2.84 32.66
CA SER A 44 -5.27 2.26 32.59
C SER A 44 -6.30 3.26 32.09
N ALA A 45 -7.32 2.76 31.39
CA ALA A 45 -8.41 3.55 30.85
C ALA A 45 -9.78 2.88 31.05
N SER A 46 -10.82 3.69 31.20
CA SER A 46 -12.21 3.26 31.40
C SER A 46 -13.15 4.33 30.85
N THR A 47 -14.46 4.04 30.79
CA THR A 47 -15.51 4.99 30.32
C THR A 47 -15.24 5.55 28.92
N GLY A 48 -16.19 6.28 28.32
CA GLY A 48 -16.08 6.78 26.96
C GLY A 48 -16.91 5.97 25.98
N THR A 49 -16.43 5.77 24.75
CA THR A 49 -17.21 5.16 23.67
C THR A 49 -16.43 4.09 22.91
N VAL A 50 -17.19 3.15 22.35
CA VAL A 50 -16.71 2.17 21.36
C VAL A 50 -17.59 2.26 20.12
N GLY A 51 -16.97 2.38 18.95
CA GLY A 51 -17.64 2.38 17.66
C GLY A 51 -17.32 1.11 16.89
N LEU A 52 -18.30 0.58 16.16
CA LEU A 52 -18.14 -0.58 15.28
C LEU A 52 -18.74 -0.27 13.91
N ARG A 53 -17.98 -0.54 12.85
CA ARG A 53 -18.43 -0.43 11.46
C ARG A 53 -18.35 -1.79 10.78
N TRP A 54 -19.51 -2.39 10.55
CA TRP A 54 -19.60 -3.69 9.90
C TRP A 54 -19.44 -3.60 8.39
N ASN A 55 -18.70 -4.54 7.80
CA ASN A 55 -18.85 -4.88 6.39
C ASN A 55 -20.09 -5.77 6.22
N ARG A 56 -21.24 -5.12 6.05
CA ARG A 56 -22.54 -5.80 5.98
C ARG A 56 -22.68 -6.71 4.75
N ASP A 57 -22.04 -6.34 3.63
CA ASP A 57 -21.99 -7.17 2.42
C ASP A 57 -21.25 -8.49 2.70
N LEU A 58 -20.04 -8.41 3.27
CA LEU A 58 -19.27 -9.61 3.63
C LEU A 58 -20.01 -10.48 4.64
N ALA A 59 -20.62 -9.86 5.66
CA ALA A 59 -21.42 -10.58 6.65
C ALA A 59 -22.56 -11.35 5.97
N GLY A 60 -23.28 -10.70 5.05
CA GLY A 60 -24.33 -11.35 4.25
C GLY A 60 -23.79 -12.49 3.38
N ASP A 61 -22.65 -12.29 2.72
CA ASP A 61 -22.01 -13.29 1.87
C ASP A 61 -21.68 -14.57 2.64
N ILE A 62 -21.26 -14.46 3.91
CA ILE A 62 -20.93 -15.61 4.78
C ILE A 62 -22.11 -16.08 5.66
N GLY A 63 -23.33 -15.66 5.34
CA GLY A 63 -24.55 -16.13 5.99
C GLY A 63 -24.81 -15.56 7.39
N LEU A 64 -24.18 -14.42 7.74
CA LEU A 64 -24.49 -13.64 8.94
C LEU A 64 -25.52 -12.55 8.62
N VAL A 65 -26.54 -12.47 9.45
CA VAL A 65 -27.53 -11.39 9.42
C VAL A 65 -27.34 -10.53 10.65
N LEU A 66 -26.77 -9.34 10.45
CA LEU A 66 -26.50 -8.37 11.51
C LEU A 66 -27.80 -7.66 11.91
N GLY A 67 -28.28 -7.91 13.13
CA GLY A 67 -29.45 -7.23 13.67
C GLY A 67 -29.25 -5.72 13.84
N THR A 68 -30.33 -5.01 14.16
CA THR A 68 -30.25 -3.59 14.53
C THR A 68 -29.41 -3.42 15.79
N ALA A 69 -28.53 -2.41 15.80
CA ALA A 69 -27.74 -2.06 16.97
C ALA A 69 -28.65 -1.71 18.16
N GLN A 70 -28.38 -2.30 19.32
CA GLN A 70 -29.12 -2.10 20.56
C GLN A 70 -28.40 -1.09 21.44
N ALA A 71 -29.14 -0.12 21.99
CA ALA A 71 -28.62 0.96 22.83
C ALA A 71 -27.47 1.77 22.19
N ARG A 72 -27.46 1.86 20.84
CA ARG A 72 -26.54 2.76 20.14
C ARG A 72 -26.83 4.22 20.47
N GLN A 73 -25.79 5.05 20.43
CA GLN A 73 -25.94 6.50 20.42
C GLN A 73 -26.73 6.94 19.17
N GLY A 74 -27.45 8.07 19.28
CA GLY A 74 -28.40 8.51 18.24
C GLY A 74 -27.77 8.90 16.90
N ALA A 75 -26.51 9.36 16.90
CA ALA A 75 -25.77 9.72 15.69
C ALA A 75 -24.86 8.57 15.23
N ILE A 76 -24.84 8.32 13.93
CA ILE A 76 -23.77 7.53 13.29
C ILE A 76 -22.56 8.46 13.21
N GLY A 77 -21.41 8.02 13.72
CA GLY A 77 -20.21 8.86 13.71
C GLY A 77 -19.40 8.69 12.42
N VAL A 78 -18.15 9.17 12.46
CA VAL A 78 -17.23 9.14 11.32
C VAL A 78 -17.11 7.72 10.77
N ASP A 79 -17.03 7.61 9.44
CA ASP A 79 -16.97 6.35 8.68
C ASP A 79 -18.18 5.43 8.84
N ASP A 80 -19.35 5.91 9.26
CA ASP A 80 -20.53 5.06 9.48
C ASP A 80 -20.43 4.13 10.71
N HIS A 81 -19.58 4.48 11.68
CA HIS A 81 -19.49 3.75 12.94
C HIS A 81 -20.74 3.94 13.80
N GLU A 82 -21.28 2.83 14.29
CA GLU A 82 -22.34 2.82 15.29
C GLU A 82 -21.70 2.79 16.69
N PHE A 83 -21.94 3.82 17.50
CA PHE A 83 -21.29 4.03 18.80
C PHE A 83 -22.13 3.55 19.98
N PHE A 84 -21.43 3.04 21.00
CA PHE A 84 -21.97 2.60 22.29
C PHE A 84 -21.15 3.20 23.43
N ASP A 85 -21.79 3.47 24.56
CA ASP A 85 -21.10 3.91 25.77
C ASP A 85 -20.31 2.75 26.39
N LEU A 86 -19.21 3.08 27.07
CA LEU A 86 -18.42 2.11 27.84
C LEU A 86 -18.83 2.10 29.31
N GLN A 87 -18.97 0.90 29.89
CA GLN A 87 -19.32 0.70 31.29
C GLN A 87 -18.24 1.30 32.23
N PRO A 88 -18.61 2.13 33.22
CA PRO A 88 -17.62 2.80 34.08
C PRO A 88 -16.79 1.90 35.00
N SER A 89 -17.32 0.72 35.37
CA SER A 89 -16.62 -0.19 36.28
C SER A 89 -15.65 -1.14 35.58
N ALA A 90 -15.54 -1.08 34.25
CA ALA A 90 -14.64 -1.89 33.44
C ALA A 90 -13.42 -1.06 33.03
N THR A 91 -12.23 -1.56 33.33
CA THR A 91 -10.95 -0.87 33.09
C THR A 91 -10.06 -1.74 32.24
N LEU A 92 -9.45 -1.14 31.20
CA LEU A 92 -8.42 -1.74 30.37
C LEU A 92 -7.05 -1.26 30.82
N ASP A 93 -6.15 -2.20 31.11
CA ASP A 93 -4.79 -1.93 31.53
C ASP A 93 -3.81 -2.16 30.37
N PHE A 94 -2.87 -1.24 30.18
CA PHE A 94 -1.91 -1.28 29.07
C PHE A 94 -0.58 -0.63 29.43
N ASN A 95 0.45 -0.97 28.66
CA ASN A 95 1.77 -0.37 28.76
C ASN A 95 1.96 0.67 27.65
N VAL A 96 2.55 1.81 28.00
CA VAL A 96 2.98 2.86 27.09
C VAL A 96 4.51 2.89 27.03
N ARG A 97 5.09 2.93 25.83
CA ARG A 97 6.52 3.08 25.61
C ARG A 97 6.76 4.11 24.51
N SER A 98 7.61 5.10 24.78
CA SER A 98 7.94 6.16 23.81
C SER A 98 6.68 6.84 23.24
N GLY A 99 5.70 7.14 24.11
CA GLY A 99 4.43 7.75 23.71
C GLY A 99 3.42 6.83 23.00
N ASN A 100 3.80 5.59 22.68
CA ASN A 100 2.98 4.64 21.93
C ASN A 100 2.49 3.47 22.79
N LEU A 101 1.42 2.80 22.35
CA LEU A 101 0.93 1.56 22.96
C LEU A 101 1.96 0.45 22.72
N ASP A 102 2.45 -0.15 23.80
CA ASP A 102 3.42 -1.25 23.76
C ASP A 102 2.74 -2.61 23.85
N SER A 103 1.86 -2.77 24.85
CA SER A 103 1.16 -4.04 25.10
C SER A 103 -0.09 -3.82 25.94
N PHE A 104 -1.12 -4.65 25.74
CA PHE A 104 -2.20 -4.79 26.72
C PHE A 104 -1.77 -5.76 27.82
N VAL A 105 -2.09 -5.46 29.07
CA VAL A 105 -1.63 -6.24 30.22
C VAL A 105 -2.75 -6.87 31.04
N GLY A 106 -3.97 -6.36 30.94
CA GLY A 106 -5.11 -6.95 31.65
C GLY A 106 -6.37 -6.07 31.62
N GLY A 107 -7.37 -6.49 32.40
CA GLY A 107 -8.64 -5.79 32.48
C GLY A 107 -9.58 -6.06 31.30
N GLU A 108 -10.58 -5.20 31.12
CA GLU A 108 -11.53 -5.25 30.01
C GLU A 108 -12.18 -3.88 29.78
N LEU A 109 -12.63 -3.61 28.55
CA LEU A 109 -13.68 -2.61 28.29
C LEU A 109 -14.98 -3.33 28.03
N ARG A 110 -16.10 -2.76 28.46
CA ARG A 110 -17.43 -3.34 28.22
C ARG A 110 -18.36 -2.32 27.57
N ALA A 111 -18.92 -2.68 26.43
CA ALA A 111 -19.94 -1.87 25.75
C ALA A 111 -21.28 -1.93 26.51
N LEU A 112 -22.02 -0.84 26.51
CA LEU A 112 -23.41 -0.74 26.97
C LEU A 112 -24.33 -0.74 25.76
N GLY A 113 -24.50 -1.92 25.15
CA GLY A 113 -25.19 -2.10 23.88
C GLY A 113 -24.49 -3.13 22.99
N GLY A 114 -24.86 -3.20 21.72
CA GLY A 114 -24.23 -4.09 20.75
C GLY A 114 -25.22 -4.73 19.78
N TYR A 115 -24.98 -5.99 19.43
CA TYR A 115 -25.65 -6.66 18.32
C TYR A 115 -26.12 -8.07 18.66
N SER A 116 -27.26 -8.45 18.12
CA SER A 116 -27.62 -9.87 17.94
C SER A 116 -27.36 -10.23 16.48
N ILE A 117 -26.46 -11.19 16.25
CA ILE A 117 -26.11 -11.65 14.91
C ILE A 117 -26.77 -13.02 14.70
N GLN A 118 -27.54 -13.14 13.64
CA GLN A 118 -28.22 -14.38 13.28
C GLN A 118 -27.42 -15.15 12.22
N SER A 119 -27.33 -16.46 12.38
CA SER A 119 -26.76 -17.36 11.38
C SER A 119 -27.62 -18.61 11.27
N LYS A 120 -27.91 -19.05 10.05
CA LYS A 120 -28.62 -20.32 9.84
C LYS A 120 -27.81 -21.52 10.33
N ALA A 121 -26.48 -21.46 10.19
CA ALA A 121 -25.57 -22.53 10.58
C ALA A 121 -25.22 -22.48 12.08
N ALA A 122 -24.98 -21.28 12.60
CA ALA A 122 -24.49 -21.12 13.98
C ALA A 122 -25.58 -20.78 15.01
N GLY A 123 -26.82 -20.46 14.59
CA GLY A 123 -27.83 -19.86 15.45
C GLY A 123 -27.51 -18.41 15.80
N THR A 124 -27.94 -17.94 16.97
CA THR A 124 -27.65 -16.58 17.45
C THR A 124 -26.23 -16.48 18.01
N ILE A 125 -25.50 -15.45 17.60
CA ILE A 125 -24.28 -14.95 18.22
C ILE A 125 -24.65 -13.64 18.92
N ASP A 126 -24.63 -13.66 20.26
CA ASP A 126 -25.05 -12.52 21.08
C ASP A 126 -23.84 -11.67 21.48
N LEU A 127 -23.70 -10.53 20.82
CA LEU A 127 -22.74 -9.47 21.15
C LEU A 127 -23.41 -8.31 21.87
N THR A 128 -24.52 -8.52 22.57
CA THR A 128 -25.05 -7.49 23.47
C THR A 128 -24.15 -7.38 24.71
N ASN A 129 -23.79 -6.15 25.06
CA ASN A 129 -22.85 -5.81 26.12
C ASN A 129 -21.51 -6.56 26.03
N PHE A 130 -20.99 -6.69 24.79
CA PHE A 130 -19.74 -7.37 24.51
C PHE A 130 -18.58 -6.75 25.28
N ARG A 131 -17.56 -7.57 25.55
CA ARG A 131 -16.34 -7.15 26.25
C ARG A 131 -15.15 -7.20 25.32
N LEU A 132 -14.27 -6.21 25.44
CA LEU A 132 -12.96 -6.18 24.82
C LEU A 132 -11.94 -6.61 25.86
N VAL A 133 -11.38 -7.80 25.72
CA VAL A 133 -10.51 -8.43 26.72
C VAL A 133 -9.10 -8.63 26.13
N PRO A 134 -8.04 -8.12 26.76
CA PRO A 134 -6.66 -8.37 26.32
C PRO A 134 -6.31 -9.84 26.15
N ARG A 135 -5.77 -10.17 24.99
CA ARG A 135 -5.06 -11.43 24.80
C ARG A 135 -3.62 -11.28 25.29
N VAL A 136 -3.44 -11.40 26.61
CA VAL A 136 -2.14 -11.20 27.27
C VAL A 136 -1.08 -12.16 26.70
N GLY A 137 0.08 -11.61 26.34
CA GLY A 137 1.18 -12.37 25.73
C GLY A 137 1.09 -12.56 24.21
N ALA A 138 0.08 -11.98 23.54
CA ALA A 138 0.04 -11.92 22.09
C ALA A 138 1.26 -11.16 21.52
N LYS A 139 1.73 -11.58 20.34
CA LYS A 139 2.90 -10.97 19.66
C LYS A 139 2.66 -9.52 19.25
N VAL A 140 1.40 -9.17 19.00
CA VAL A 140 0.94 -7.82 18.69
C VAL A 140 -0.24 -7.50 19.61
N PRO A 141 -0.47 -6.22 19.97
CA PRO A 141 -1.64 -5.82 20.75
C PRO A 141 -2.92 -6.40 20.15
N THR A 142 -3.61 -7.23 20.93
CA THR A 142 -4.80 -7.97 20.51
C THR A 142 -5.85 -7.95 21.61
N LEU A 143 -7.12 -7.71 21.25
CA LEU A 143 -8.26 -7.76 22.15
C LEU A 143 -9.27 -8.80 21.66
N ASP A 144 -9.68 -9.74 22.50
CA ASP A 144 -10.78 -10.65 22.21
C ASP A 144 -12.12 -9.92 22.38
N VAL A 145 -13.05 -10.13 21.45
CA VAL A 145 -14.42 -9.62 21.54
C VAL A 145 -15.31 -10.73 22.07
N VAL A 146 -15.59 -10.63 23.37
CA VAL A 146 -16.28 -11.68 24.14
C VAL A 146 -17.76 -11.38 24.21
N GLY A 147 -18.58 -12.29 23.67
CA GLY A 147 -20.04 -12.21 23.67
C GLY A 147 -20.67 -12.53 25.04
N ALA A 148 -22.00 -12.46 25.08
CA ALA A 148 -22.78 -12.73 26.30
C ALA A 148 -22.64 -14.18 26.80
N ASP A 149 -22.31 -15.11 25.90
CA ASP A 149 -22.03 -16.52 26.19
C ASP A 149 -20.60 -16.76 26.72
N GLY A 150 -19.81 -15.71 26.89
CA GLY A 150 -18.44 -15.77 27.39
C GLY A 150 -17.41 -16.23 26.34
N LYS A 151 -17.78 -16.38 25.07
CA LYS A 151 -16.88 -16.82 24.01
C LYS A 151 -16.36 -15.67 23.16
N ALA A 152 -15.10 -15.79 22.73
CA ALA A 152 -14.45 -14.88 21.80
C ALA A 152 -14.72 -15.30 20.35
N TRP A 153 -15.88 -14.90 19.83
CA TRP A 153 -16.26 -15.18 18.44
C TRP A 153 -15.49 -14.33 17.43
N PHE A 154 -14.99 -13.19 17.88
CA PHE A 154 -14.15 -12.30 17.11
C PHE A 154 -12.97 -11.84 17.96
N TYR A 155 -11.94 -11.31 17.30
CA TYR A 155 -10.83 -10.64 17.98
C TYR A 155 -10.37 -9.43 17.16
N LEU A 156 -9.67 -8.51 17.81
CA LEU A 156 -9.18 -7.26 17.25
C LEU A 156 -7.67 -7.29 17.17
N ASP A 157 -7.11 -6.94 16.01
CA ASP A 157 -5.68 -6.72 15.83
C ASP A 157 -5.41 -5.41 15.03
N ARG A 158 -4.14 -5.21 14.65
CA ARG A 158 -3.67 -4.00 13.92
C ARG A 158 -4.10 -2.70 14.60
N VAL A 159 -3.99 -2.67 15.92
CA VAL A 159 -4.42 -1.56 16.75
C VAL A 159 -3.59 -0.31 16.44
N MET A 160 -4.23 0.69 15.84
CA MET A 160 -3.69 2.04 15.74
C MET A 160 -4.15 2.86 16.94
N TYR A 161 -3.22 3.54 17.60
CA TYR A 161 -3.42 4.17 18.90
C TYR A 161 -2.82 5.57 18.98
N GLU A 162 -3.47 6.43 19.76
CA GLU A 162 -2.96 7.72 20.17
C GLU A 162 -3.41 8.07 21.60
N LEU A 163 -2.56 8.79 22.33
CA LEU A 163 -2.95 9.52 23.54
C LEU A 163 -3.34 10.94 23.17
N ILE A 164 -4.61 11.28 23.36
CA ILE A 164 -5.16 12.59 22.99
C ILE A 164 -5.47 13.44 24.23
N ASP A 165 -5.76 14.73 24.01
CA ASP A 165 -6.11 15.72 25.03
C ASP A 165 -5.09 15.80 26.18
N GLY A 166 -3.80 15.86 25.85
CA GLY A 166 -2.75 15.89 26.86
C GLY A 166 -2.69 14.60 27.69
N ASN A 167 -2.88 13.45 27.02
CA ASN A 167 -2.86 12.10 27.60
C ASN A 167 -4.03 11.79 28.54
N GLN A 168 -5.13 12.53 28.46
CA GLN A 168 -6.34 12.29 29.26
C GLN A 168 -7.25 11.23 28.64
N ARG A 169 -7.10 10.95 27.33
CA ARG A 169 -7.88 9.91 26.64
C ARG A 169 -7.00 8.98 25.82
N LEU A 170 -7.33 7.70 25.88
CA LEU A 170 -6.86 6.60 25.03
C LEU A 170 -7.73 6.56 23.78
N ALA A 171 -7.17 6.82 22.61
CA ALA A 171 -7.86 6.68 21.34
C ALA A 171 -7.29 5.47 20.58
N LEU A 172 -8.04 4.37 20.51
CA LEU A 172 -7.79 3.29 19.55
C LEU A 172 -8.47 3.70 18.25
N ARG A 173 -7.70 4.33 17.35
CA ARG A 173 -8.19 5.04 16.16
C ARG A 173 -8.71 4.08 15.09
N THR A 174 -8.23 2.84 15.05
CA THR A 174 -8.78 1.75 14.21
C THR A 174 -8.20 0.41 14.66
N MET A 175 -9.00 -0.64 14.51
CA MET A 175 -8.66 -2.04 14.77
C MET A 175 -9.45 -2.92 13.81
N ASP A 176 -8.81 -3.93 13.20
CA ASP A 176 -9.53 -4.91 12.36
C ASP A 176 -10.26 -5.89 13.28
N LEU A 177 -11.60 -5.96 13.19
CA LEU A 177 -12.37 -7.04 13.81
C LEU A 177 -12.30 -8.28 12.92
N ARG A 178 -11.63 -9.32 13.41
CA ARG A 178 -11.41 -10.58 12.71
C ARG A 178 -12.31 -11.70 13.20
N ILE A 179 -12.72 -12.55 12.26
CA ILE A 179 -13.47 -13.78 12.51
C ILE A 179 -12.52 -14.79 13.17
N SER A 180 -12.87 -15.33 14.34
CA SER A 180 -12.05 -16.37 14.96
C SER A 180 -12.13 -17.69 14.18
N PRO A 181 -11.10 -18.55 14.24
CA PRO A 181 -11.16 -19.89 13.64
C PRO A 181 -12.38 -20.70 14.11
N GLU A 182 -12.74 -20.58 15.39
CA GLU A 182 -13.91 -21.24 15.97
C GLU A 182 -15.22 -20.72 15.39
N LEU A 183 -15.35 -19.39 15.19
CA LEU A 183 -16.53 -18.82 14.54
C LEU A 183 -16.62 -19.25 13.08
N ALA A 184 -15.50 -19.18 12.35
CA ALA A 184 -15.41 -19.56 10.94
C ALA A 184 -15.88 -21.01 10.72
N GLN A 185 -15.44 -21.94 11.56
CA GLN A 185 -15.92 -23.32 11.56
C GLN A 185 -17.42 -23.40 11.89
N ARG A 186 -17.88 -22.67 12.92
CA ARG A 186 -19.27 -22.71 13.38
C ARG A 186 -20.27 -22.20 12.33
N ILE A 187 -19.89 -21.22 11.53
CA ILE A 187 -20.76 -20.67 10.46
C ILE A 187 -20.65 -21.45 9.15
N GLY A 188 -19.82 -22.48 9.08
CA GLY A 188 -19.64 -23.31 7.88
C GLY A 188 -18.72 -22.68 6.82
N HIS A 189 -17.89 -21.71 7.21
CA HIS A 189 -16.94 -21.01 6.34
C HIS A 189 -15.52 -21.02 6.95
N PRO A 190 -14.87 -22.18 7.10
CA PRO A 190 -13.52 -22.25 7.67
C PRO A 190 -12.48 -21.43 6.88
N GLU A 191 -12.73 -21.16 5.59
CA GLU A 191 -11.88 -20.36 4.70
C GLU A 191 -11.78 -18.88 5.08
N VAL A 192 -12.72 -18.34 5.88
CA VAL A 192 -12.73 -16.93 6.30
C VAL A 192 -12.15 -16.70 7.70
N ALA A 193 -11.54 -17.72 8.30
CA ALA A 193 -10.80 -17.56 9.54
C ALA A 193 -9.76 -16.44 9.40
N ASP A 194 -9.67 -15.59 10.42
CA ASP A 194 -8.78 -14.42 10.50
C ASP A 194 -9.05 -13.31 9.47
N TRP A 195 -10.15 -13.37 8.71
CA TRP A 195 -10.54 -12.26 7.84
C TRP A 195 -11.11 -11.11 8.66
N ALA A 196 -10.74 -9.88 8.27
CA ALA A 196 -11.37 -8.68 8.79
C ALA A 196 -12.79 -8.56 8.23
N ILE A 197 -13.78 -8.47 9.11
CA ILE A 197 -15.21 -8.35 8.78
C ILE A 197 -15.81 -7.00 9.22
N ALA A 198 -15.09 -6.27 10.07
CA ALA A 198 -15.46 -4.95 10.51
C ALA A 198 -14.21 -4.21 10.98
N ASP A 199 -14.34 -2.92 11.26
CA ASP A 199 -13.37 -2.17 12.04
C ASP A 199 -14.01 -1.56 13.29
N MET A 200 -13.18 -1.39 14.31
CA MET A 200 -13.57 -0.83 15.59
C MET A 200 -12.69 0.34 16.00
N VAL A 201 -13.32 1.31 16.64
CA VAL A 201 -12.67 2.45 17.27
C VAL A 201 -13.05 2.51 18.75
N VAL A 202 -12.14 2.99 19.59
CA VAL A 202 -12.41 3.23 21.01
C VAL A 202 -11.86 4.59 21.39
N THR A 203 -12.64 5.35 22.15
CA THR A 203 -12.13 6.50 22.90
C THR A 203 -12.46 6.29 24.36
N ALA A 204 -11.44 6.13 25.20
CA ALA A 204 -11.61 5.86 26.62
C ALA A 204 -10.86 6.87 27.50
N ASN A 205 -11.39 7.19 28.68
CA ASN A 205 -10.74 8.13 29.59
C ASN A 205 -9.62 7.43 30.38
N VAL A 206 -8.43 8.02 30.40
CA VAL A 206 -7.27 7.51 31.14
C VAL A 206 -7.49 7.76 32.63
N LEU A 207 -7.45 6.69 33.43
CA LEU A 207 -7.62 6.75 34.90
C LEU A 207 -6.30 6.88 35.64
N ARG A 208 -5.25 6.22 35.13
CA ARG A 208 -3.91 6.24 35.70
C ARG A 208 -2.89 6.52 34.62
N GLN A 209 -2.11 7.58 34.82
CA GLN A 209 -0.93 7.87 34.02
C GLN A 209 0.32 7.33 34.72
N GLY A 210 1.22 6.69 33.95
CA GLY A 210 2.62 6.60 34.36
C GLY A 210 3.30 7.98 34.30
N PRO A 211 4.53 8.13 34.81
CA PRO A 211 5.28 9.40 34.68
C PRO A 211 5.32 9.81 33.20
N LEU A 212 4.91 11.03 32.87
CA LEU A 212 4.75 11.47 31.48
C LEU A 212 6.02 11.16 30.66
N PRO A 213 5.90 10.60 29.44
CA PRO A 213 7.04 10.59 28.53
C PRO A 213 7.52 12.03 28.38
N GLN A 214 8.83 12.24 28.46
CA GLN A 214 9.42 13.56 28.18
C GLN A 214 8.88 14.01 26.81
N PRO A 215 8.38 15.25 26.68
CA PRO A 215 7.92 15.75 25.40
C PRO A 215 9.03 15.57 24.39
N VAL A 216 8.73 14.89 23.28
CA VAL A 216 9.75 14.62 22.28
C VAL A 216 9.88 15.88 21.42
N LEU A 217 11.13 16.34 21.31
CA LEU A 217 11.54 17.37 20.38
C LEU A 217 10.92 17.04 19.02
N GLY A 218 10.16 17.96 18.43
CA GLY A 218 9.69 17.80 17.05
C GLY A 218 10.87 17.41 16.15
N SER A 219 10.61 16.60 15.12
CA SER A 219 11.71 16.15 14.27
C SER A 219 12.46 17.34 13.67
N THR A 220 13.78 17.23 13.65
CA THR A 220 14.67 18.14 12.92
C THR A 220 15.36 17.44 11.75
N LYS A 221 15.10 16.15 11.55
CA LYS A 221 15.73 15.31 10.51
C LYS A 221 14.89 15.28 9.24
N TRP A 222 14.35 16.42 8.84
CA TRP A 222 13.57 16.52 7.62
C TRP A 222 14.44 16.34 6.39
N HIS A 223 13.84 15.84 5.31
CA HIS A 223 14.51 15.71 4.03
C HIS A 223 15.15 17.06 3.63
N GLY A 224 16.41 17.01 3.20
CA GLY A 224 17.19 18.18 2.79
C GLY A 224 17.89 18.91 3.93
N ASN A 225 17.53 18.68 5.20
CA ASN A 225 18.25 19.28 6.32
C ASN A 225 19.66 18.71 6.43
N PRO A 226 20.67 19.54 6.79
CA PRO A 226 22.04 19.08 6.97
C PRO A 226 22.15 18.11 8.15
N VAL A 227 22.96 17.07 7.98
CA VAL A 227 23.26 16.11 9.06
C VAL A 227 24.26 16.76 10.03
N PRO A 228 23.92 16.95 11.31
CA PRO A 228 24.81 17.61 12.26
C PRO A 228 26.17 16.91 12.38
N GLY A 229 27.25 17.66 12.21
CA GLY A 229 28.62 17.16 12.34
C GLY A 229 29.14 16.36 11.14
N VAL A 230 28.38 16.27 10.04
CA VAL A 230 28.80 15.56 8.82
C VAL A 230 28.73 16.51 7.62
N PRO A 231 29.84 17.21 7.28
CA PRO A 231 29.85 18.21 6.22
C PRO A 231 29.36 17.66 4.87
N GLY A 232 28.47 18.41 4.22
CA GLY A 232 27.95 18.09 2.88
C GLY A 232 26.89 16.98 2.82
N GLN A 233 26.53 16.36 3.95
CA GLN A 233 25.47 15.36 4.01
C GLN A 233 24.15 15.98 4.43
N THR A 234 23.06 15.50 3.83
CA THR A 234 21.68 15.85 4.19
C THR A 234 20.87 14.59 4.48
N TYR A 235 19.81 14.74 5.26
CA TYR A 235 18.82 13.68 5.45
C TYR A 235 17.99 13.52 4.17
N GLN A 236 17.63 12.28 3.81
CA GLN A 236 16.78 11.99 2.66
C GLN A 236 15.70 10.96 3.02
N ALA A 237 14.46 11.24 2.65
CA ALA A 237 13.32 10.36 2.86
C ALA A 237 13.37 9.19 1.87
N ASP A 238 13.24 7.97 2.38
CA ASP A 238 13.20 6.75 1.56
C ASP A 238 12.35 5.68 2.27
N LEU A 239 11.22 5.30 1.66
CA LEU A 239 10.24 4.37 2.22
C LEU A 239 10.31 3.00 1.56
N PHE A 240 10.15 1.96 2.36
CA PHE A 240 10.15 0.59 1.89
C PHE A 240 8.81 -0.06 2.18
N MET A 241 8.16 -0.62 1.17
CA MET A 241 7.17 -1.66 1.41
C MET A 241 7.94 -2.86 1.98
N THR A 242 7.44 -3.49 3.04
CA THR A 242 8.11 -4.66 3.64
C THR A 242 7.30 -5.93 3.50
N THR A 243 5.96 -5.81 3.52
CA THR A 243 5.04 -6.90 3.25
C THR A 243 3.64 -6.32 3.00
N PHE A 244 2.81 -7.05 2.27
CA PHE A 244 1.37 -6.82 2.26
C PHE A 244 0.64 -8.12 1.90
N SER A 245 -0.65 -8.14 2.18
CA SER A 245 -1.57 -9.23 1.81
C SER A 245 -2.89 -8.64 1.33
N MET A 246 -3.61 -9.38 0.49
CA MET A 246 -4.89 -8.98 -0.07
C MET A 246 -6.02 -9.86 0.44
N GLN A 247 -7.13 -9.24 0.79
CA GLN A 247 -8.36 -9.90 1.23
C GLN A 247 -9.51 -9.57 0.28
N TYR A 248 -10.43 -10.52 0.08
CA TYR A 248 -11.76 -10.23 -0.43
C TYR A 248 -12.54 -9.44 0.62
N SER A 249 -13.17 -8.35 0.19
CA SER A 249 -13.94 -7.48 1.09
C SER A 249 -15.44 -7.57 0.84
N ARG A 250 -15.90 -7.57 -0.40
CA ARG A 250 -17.34 -7.63 -0.74
C ARG A 250 -17.54 -7.88 -2.23
N CYS A 251 -18.78 -8.16 -2.62
CA CYS A 251 -19.16 -8.18 -4.02
C CYS A 251 -20.57 -7.67 -4.28
N ASN A 252 -20.74 -7.02 -5.43
CA ASN A 252 -22.03 -6.69 -6.01
C ASN A 252 -22.33 -7.58 -7.23
N GLY A 253 -23.42 -8.36 -7.17
CA GLY A 253 -23.90 -9.16 -8.29
C GLY A 253 -23.01 -10.35 -8.68
N CYS A 254 -22.18 -10.84 -7.75
CA CYS A 254 -21.29 -11.98 -8.00
C CYS A 254 -22.06 -13.27 -8.27
N THR A 255 -21.69 -13.99 -9.33
CA THR A 255 -22.27 -15.29 -9.69
C THR A 255 -21.24 -16.42 -9.70
N GLY A 256 -19.96 -16.13 -9.46
CA GLY A 256 -18.88 -17.11 -9.45
C GLY A 256 -18.00 -17.03 -10.69
N ALA A 257 -17.30 -18.14 -10.98
CA ALA A 257 -16.25 -18.18 -12.00
C ALA A 257 -16.77 -17.74 -13.39
N GLY A 258 -16.12 -16.72 -13.97
CA GLY A 258 -16.51 -16.15 -15.26
C GLY A 258 -17.77 -15.28 -15.23
N GLY A 259 -18.33 -15.01 -14.04
CA GLY A 259 -19.46 -14.11 -13.84
C GLY A 259 -19.14 -12.65 -14.17
N ASN A 260 -20.11 -11.75 -14.00
CA ASN A 260 -19.92 -10.32 -14.28
C ASN A 260 -20.07 -9.41 -13.05
N GLY A 261 -20.16 -10.02 -11.85
CA GLY A 261 -20.20 -9.27 -10.60
C GLY A 261 -18.91 -8.52 -10.33
N LEU A 262 -19.01 -7.45 -9.52
CA LEU A 262 -17.89 -6.59 -9.13
C LEU A 262 -17.39 -6.97 -7.74
N THR A 263 -16.20 -7.54 -7.67
CA THR A 263 -15.53 -7.86 -6.41
C THR A 263 -14.66 -6.71 -5.94
N VAL A 264 -14.62 -6.49 -4.64
CA VAL A 264 -13.68 -5.56 -3.97
C VAL A 264 -12.57 -6.35 -3.29
N PHE A 265 -11.33 -5.93 -3.52
CA PHE A 265 -10.16 -6.44 -2.80
C PHE A 265 -9.47 -5.31 -2.02
N THR A 266 -9.11 -5.58 -0.77
CA THR A 266 -8.46 -4.59 0.11
C THR A 266 -7.15 -5.15 0.68
N PRO A 267 -6.07 -4.36 0.68
CA PRO A 267 -4.80 -4.77 1.27
C PRO A 267 -4.76 -4.60 2.78
N SER A 268 -3.91 -5.38 3.43
CA SER A 268 -3.16 -4.93 4.61
C SER A 268 -1.69 -4.80 4.23
N SER A 269 -1.14 -3.59 4.35
CA SER A 269 0.21 -3.22 3.89
C SER A 269 1.07 -2.69 5.02
N THR A 270 2.33 -3.12 5.05
CA THR A 270 3.33 -2.71 6.04
C THR A 270 4.49 -2.02 5.36
N LEU A 271 4.76 -0.80 5.78
CA LEU A 271 5.90 -0.01 5.32
C LEU A 271 6.97 0.12 6.41
N ARG A 272 8.16 0.59 6.01
CA ARG A 272 9.24 0.93 6.91
C ARG A 272 10.09 2.07 6.36
N ASN A 273 10.48 3.02 7.22
CA ASN A 273 11.50 4.01 6.89
C ASN A 273 12.88 3.34 6.78
N SER A 274 13.76 3.87 5.93
CA SER A 274 15.13 3.41 5.77
C SER A 274 15.86 3.19 7.11
N LEU A 275 16.67 2.13 7.15
CA LEU A 275 17.53 1.82 8.29
C LEU A 275 18.84 2.64 8.31
N ASN A 276 19.15 3.36 7.23
CA ASN A 276 20.45 3.98 7.02
C ASN A 276 20.67 5.17 7.98
N ASN A 277 21.79 5.12 8.70
CA ASN A 277 22.25 6.20 9.58
C ASN A 277 23.78 6.28 9.58
N GLY A 278 24.36 6.75 8.47
CA GLY A 278 25.80 6.79 8.25
C GLY A 278 26.38 5.49 7.68
N THR A 279 25.57 4.47 7.45
CA THR A 279 25.97 3.18 6.87
C THR A 279 24.80 2.61 6.07
N PHE A 280 25.12 1.96 4.95
CA PHE A 280 24.15 1.25 4.14
C PHE A 280 23.73 -0.06 4.81
N VAL A 281 22.43 -0.18 5.09
CA VAL A 281 21.80 -1.34 5.72
C VAL A 281 20.57 -1.70 4.90
N ALA A 282 20.41 -2.99 4.57
CA ALA A 282 19.23 -3.44 3.86
C ALA A 282 17.98 -3.36 4.75
N THR A 283 17.03 -2.51 4.39
CA THR A 283 15.69 -2.42 5.00
C THR A 283 14.85 -3.65 4.67
N VAL A 284 14.97 -4.18 3.44
CA VAL A 284 14.38 -5.45 3.00
C VAL A 284 15.51 -6.39 2.57
N PRO A 285 16.03 -7.24 3.48
CA PRO A 285 17.17 -8.10 3.18
C PRO A 285 16.90 -9.05 2.01
N GLY A 286 17.86 -9.16 1.09
CA GLY A 286 17.80 -10.06 -0.06
C GLY A 286 17.05 -9.53 -1.28
N ASP A 287 16.36 -8.40 -1.18
CA ASP A 287 15.73 -7.74 -2.33
C ASP A 287 16.72 -6.74 -2.98
N PRO A 288 16.89 -6.73 -4.32
CA PRO A 288 17.75 -5.77 -5.02
C PRO A 288 17.38 -4.29 -4.80
N LEU A 289 16.12 -4.00 -4.51
CA LEU A 289 15.64 -2.65 -4.19
C LEU A 289 15.58 -2.41 -2.67
N GLY A 290 16.01 -3.38 -1.86
CA GLY A 290 15.83 -3.39 -0.41
C GLY A 290 16.82 -2.54 0.39
N THR A 291 17.77 -1.86 -0.25
CA THR A 291 18.75 -0.97 0.41
C THR A 291 18.64 0.43 -0.18
N SER A 292 18.50 1.42 0.71
CA SER A 292 18.43 2.83 0.33
C SER A 292 19.75 3.34 -0.24
N THR A 293 19.69 4.23 -1.22
CA THR A 293 20.85 4.96 -1.74
C THR A 293 21.23 6.16 -0.87
N ALA A 294 20.34 6.62 0.02
CA ALA A 294 20.63 7.66 0.99
C ALA A 294 21.43 7.12 2.17
N LEU A 295 22.48 7.83 2.57
CA LEU A 295 23.29 7.40 3.71
C LEU A 295 22.64 7.72 5.07
N TYR A 296 21.75 8.72 5.12
CA TYR A 296 21.04 9.14 6.33
C TYR A 296 19.55 9.30 6.04
N ALA A 297 18.71 8.50 6.70
CA ALA A 297 17.27 8.57 6.53
C ALA A 297 16.68 9.84 7.16
N ALA A 298 15.78 10.50 6.43
CA ALA A 298 14.93 11.55 6.97
C ALA A 298 13.72 10.97 7.71
N ASP A 299 13.19 11.75 8.64
CA ASP A 299 11.86 11.50 9.20
C ASP A 299 10.79 11.96 8.20
N ILE A 300 9.62 11.31 8.24
CA ILE A 300 8.55 11.51 7.25
C ILE A 300 7.27 12.02 7.92
N PRO A 301 6.73 13.19 7.53
CA PRO A 301 5.48 13.72 8.07
C PRO A 301 4.27 12.82 7.78
N TRP A 302 3.36 12.73 8.75
CA TRP A 302 2.22 11.83 8.78
C TRP A 302 0.96 12.48 9.37
N TYR A 303 0.82 13.79 9.17
CA TYR A 303 -0.27 14.57 9.75
C TYR A 303 -1.58 14.34 8.99
N GLU A 304 -2.64 13.99 9.70
CA GLU A 304 -3.97 13.75 9.14
C GLU A 304 -4.53 15.00 8.44
N LYS A 305 -5.31 14.79 7.37
CA LYS A 305 -6.05 15.86 6.69
C LYS A 305 -6.84 16.72 7.68
N PHE A 306 -6.84 18.03 7.45
CA PHE A 306 -7.56 19.05 8.21
C PHE A 306 -7.15 19.18 9.69
N THR A 307 -5.93 18.78 10.06
CA THR A 307 -5.44 18.90 11.44
C THR A 307 -4.55 20.11 11.71
N GLY A 308 -4.09 20.81 10.66
CA GLY A 308 -3.35 22.07 10.79
C GLY A 308 -2.11 22.16 9.89
N PRO A 309 -1.37 23.29 9.97
CA PRO A 309 -0.10 23.45 9.29
C PRO A 309 1.04 22.88 10.14
N PHE A 310 1.77 21.89 9.61
CA PHE A 310 2.88 21.26 10.33
C PHE A 310 4.21 21.34 9.57
N PRO A 311 5.36 21.34 10.27
CA PRO A 311 6.65 21.18 9.63
C PRO A 311 6.75 19.86 8.83
N PRO A 312 7.59 19.80 7.79
CA PRO A 312 8.42 20.89 7.26
C PRO A 312 7.72 21.74 6.18
N TYR A 313 6.51 21.37 5.75
CA TYR A 313 5.88 21.99 4.57
C TYR A 313 4.82 23.06 4.89
N GLY A 314 4.40 23.18 6.16
CA GLY A 314 3.37 24.13 6.58
C GLY A 314 1.95 23.73 6.15
N ASN A 315 1.68 22.43 6.01
CA ASN A 315 0.40 21.85 5.63
C ASN A 315 0.13 20.57 6.45
N ASP A 316 -1.00 19.91 6.20
CA ASP A 316 -1.28 18.55 6.69
C ASP A 316 -0.78 17.51 5.67
N GLN A 317 0.52 17.26 5.68
CA GLN A 317 1.12 16.24 4.82
C GLN A 317 1.12 14.87 5.50
N HIS A 318 0.64 13.89 4.73
CA HIS A 318 0.64 12.47 5.04
C HIS A 318 0.96 11.66 3.78
N PRO A 319 1.42 10.41 3.92
CA PRO A 319 1.56 9.51 2.78
C PRO A 319 0.22 9.09 2.17
N TYR A 320 0.31 8.66 0.92
CA TYR A 320 -0.76 8.06 0.16
C TYR A 320 -0.52 6.57 -0.03
N LEU A 321 -1.58 5.81 -0.27
CA LEU A 321 -1.50 4.39 -0.54
C LEU A 321 -2.45 4.03 -1.70
N ILE A 322 -1.92 3.33 -2.71
CA ILE A 322 -2.71 2.76 -3.81
C ILE A 322 -2.47 1.27 -3.92
N TRP A 323 -3.40 0.56 -4.57
CA TRP A 323 -3.23 -0.84 -4.92
C TRP A 323 -3.90 -1.18 -6.24
N ASN A 324 -3.33 -2.16 -6.94
CA ASN A 324 -3.69 -2.53 -8.30
C ASN A 324 -3.69 -4.06 -8.45
N MET A 325 -4.45 -4.56 -9.44
CA MET A 325 -4.45 -5.96 -9.83
C MET A 325 -4.05 -6.13 -11.29
N TYR A 326 -3.20 -7.11 -11.56
CA TYR A 326 -2.67 -7.41 -12.88
C TYR A 326 -2.90 -8.88 -13.25
N ARG A 327 -3.26 -9.11 -14.51
CA ARG A 327 -3.37 -10.43 -15.14
C ARG A 327 -2.27 -10.60 -16.17
N TYR A 328 -1.54 -11.70 -16.05
CA TYR A 328 -0.46 -12.12 -16.93
C TYR A 328 -1.06 -13.22 -17.79
N ASN A 329 -1.37 -12.88 -19.03
CA ASN A 329 -2.17 -13.71 -19.93
C ASN A 329 -1.38 -14.90 -20.46
N ALA A 330 -2.09 -15.96 -20.84
CA ALA A 330 -1.50 -17.16 -21.43
C ALA A 330 -0.82 -16.87 -22.79
N ASP A 331 -1.24 -15.82 -23.49
CA ASP A 331 -0.61 -15.36 -24.74
C ASP A 331 0.72 -14.61 -24.52
N GLY A 332 1.13 -14.42 -23.26
CA GLY A 332 2.37 -13.73 -22.87
C GLY A 332 2.20 -12.23 -22.64
N SER A 333 1.00 -11.68 -22.81
CA SER A 333 0.69 -10.27 -22.53
C SER A 333 0.36 -10.01 -21.05
N ILE A 334 0.16 -8.73 -20.69
CA ILE A 334 -0.22 -8.30 -19.34
C ILE A 334 -1.32 -7.24 -19.43
N ASP A 335 -2.32 -7.31 -18.54
CA ASP A 335 -3.36 -6.29 -18.37
C ASP A 335 -3.42 -5.85 -16.90
N GLN A 336 -3.61 -4.54 -16.64
CA GLN A 336 -4.02 -4.04 -15.33
C GLN A 336 -5.55 -4.07 -15.30
N ILE A 337 -6.12 -4.97 -14.53
CA ILE A 337 -7.56 -5.29 -14.53
C ILE A 337 -8.30 -4.69 -13.34
N GLY A 338 -7.58 -3.98 -12.46
CA GLY A 338 -8.20 -3.24 -11.37
C GLY A 338 -7.26 -2.20 -10.79
N ARG A 339 -7.85 -1.10 -10.32
CA ARG A 339 -7.18 0.06 -9.72
C ARG A 339 -7.99 0.56 -8.53
N SER A 340 -7.34 0.84 -7.40
CA SER A 340 -7.96 1.64 -6.33
C SER A 340 -7.90 3.13 -6.65
N GLY A 341 -8.67 3.94 -5.92
CA GLY A 341 -8.34 5.35 -5.69
C GLY A 341 -7.08 5.48 -4.81
N VAL A 342 -7.03 6.53 -3.99
CA VAL A 342 -5.92 6.84 -3.08
C VAL A 342 -6.40 6.78 -1.64
N LYS A 343 -5.77 5.96 -0.81
CA LYS A 343 -5.94 6.04 0.65
C LYS A 343 -5.04 7.13 1.21
N HIS A 344 -5.64 8.06 1.94
CA HIS A 344 -4.95 9.04 2.77
C HIS A 344 -4.60 8.42 4.11
N ALA A 345 -3.31 8.36 4.44
CA ALA A 345 -2.83 8.00 5.75
C ALA A 345 -3.19 9.10 6.80
N PHE A 346 -3.19 8.76 8.09
CA PHE A 346 -3.63 9.69 9.15
C PHE A 346 -2.79 9.65 10.42
N LEU A 347 -2.12 8.52 10.73
CA LEU A 347 -1.12 8.44 11.80
C LEU A 347 -0.13 7.30 11.55
N THR A 348 0.94 7.25 12.33
CA THR A 348 1.91 6.16 12.39
C THR A 348 2.17 5.71 13.83
N LEU A 349 2.22 4.40 14.06
CA LEU A 349 2.51 3.80 15.36
C LEU A 349 4.00 3.73 15.69
N ASN A 350 4.86 3.99 14.71
CA ASN A 350 6.31 3.93 14.88
C ASN A 350 6.76 2.63 15.57
N THR A 351 6.43 1.49 14.98
CA THR A 351 6.80 0.18 15.50
C THR A 351 8.23 -0.20 15.09
N ASN A 352 8.90 -1.03 15.88
CA ASN A 352 10.21 -1.61 15.55
C ASN A 352 11.30 -0.58 15.14
N CYS A 353 11.23 0.65 15.67
CA CYS A 353 12.15 1.73 15.32
C CYS A 353 13.61 1.48 15.76
N LEU A 354 14.55 2.04 14.99
CA LEU A 354 15.90 2.29 15.50
C LEU A 354 15.91 3.55 16.36
N GLN A 355 15.21 4.59 15.92
CA GLN A 355 14.96 5.80 16.71
C GLN A 355 13.50 6.22 16.55
N ASN A 356 12.72 6.07 17.61
CA ASN A 356 11.33 6.51 17.66
C ASN A 356 11.28 8.05 17.79
N PRO A 357 10.47 8.75 16.98
CA PRO A 357 10.39 10.21 16.99
C PRO A 357 9.47 10.75 18.09
N GLY A 358 8.80 9.87 18.86
CA GLY A 358 7.95 10.22 19.98
C GLY A 358 6.65 10.95 19.62
N ASP A 359 6.34 11.02 18.33
CA ASP A 359 5.18 11.66 17.75
C ASP A 359 4.54 10.68 16.74
N SER A 360 3.25 10.38 16.90
CA SER A 360 2.49 9.50 16.00
C SER A 360 2.16 10.14 14.65
N HIS A 361 2.62 11.36 14.40
CA HIS A 361 2.47 12.07 13.13
C HIS A 361 3.80 12.24 12.39
N ILE A 362 4.83 11.53 12.82
CA ILE A 362 6.15 11.52 12.18
C ILE A 362 6.62 10.07 12.14
N LEU A 363 6.98 9.54 10.97
CA LEU A 363 7.63 8.23 10.88
C LEU A 363 9.14 8.39 10.99
N GLY A 364 9.70 7.88 12.09
CA GLY A 364 11.12 8.04 12.41
C GLY A 364 12.06 7.02 11.75
N LEU A 365 13.37 7.21 11.97
CA LEU A 365 14.43 6.31 11.49
C LEU A 365 14.15 4.83 11.80
N GLY A 366 14.07 4.04 10.73
CA GLY A 366 13.85 2.60 10.79
C GLY A 366 12.50 2.18 11.38
N CYS A 367 11.58 3.10 11.64
CA CYS A 367 10.24 2.79 12.13
C CYS A 367 9.39 2.15 11.04
N ALA A 368 8.48 1.26 11.44
CA ALA A 368 7.52 0.59 10.58
C ALA A 368 6.09 0.92 11.00
N ASP A 369 5.18 0.88 10.03
CA ASP A 369 3.76 1.09 10.25
C ASP A 369 2.91 0.19 9.33
N VAL A 370 1.68 -0.10 9.76
CA VAL A 370 0.78 -1.04 9.09
C VAL A 370 -0.59 -0.42 8.90
N TYR A 371 -1.02 -0.30 7.64
CA TYR A 371 -2.41 0.01 7.30
C TYR A 371 -3.14 -1.30 7.00
N SER A 372 -4.24 -1.54 7.71
CA SER A 372 -4.95 -2.82 7.75
C SER A 372 -6.13 -2.86 6.79
N VAL A 373 -6.83 -4.00 6.71
CA VAL A 373 -7.95 -4.16 5.77
C VAL A 373 -9.07 -3.18 6.11
N GLY A 374 -9.44 -3.05 7.39
CA GLY A 374 -10.53 -2.18 7.82
C GLY A 374 -10.26 -0.71 7.49
N ASN A 375 -9.07 -0.21 7.86
CA ASN A 375 -8.74 1.19 7.65
C ASN A 375 -8.46 1.54 6.17
N ASN A 376 -7.95 0.60 5.36
CA ASN A 376 -7.81 0.79 3.92
C ASN A 376 -9.16 0.77 3.19
N ASP A 377 -10.22 0.27 3.83
CA ASP A 377 -11.59 0.21 3.30
C ASP A 377 -12.52 1.30 3.89
N SER A 378 -11.95 2.38 4.44
CA SER A 378 -12.68 3.54 5.01
C SER A 378 -13.17 4.51 3.93
N ASN A 379 -14.43 4.94 4.01
CA ASN A 379 -15.05 5.87 3.07
C ASN A 379 -14.45 7.28 3.17
N ASN A 380 -14.11 7.74 4.37
CA ASN A 380 -13.55 9.08 4.63
C ASN A 380 -12.04 9.19 4.34
N SER A 381 -11.42 8.08 3.96
CA SER A 381 -9.99 8.06 3.70
C SER A 381 -9.61 7.76 2.26
N LEU A 382 -10.55 7.31 1.43
CA LEU A 382 -10.30 7.00 0.02
C LEU A 382 -10.69 8.18 -0.89
N GLY A 383 -9.75 8.74 -1.64
CA GLY A 383 -9.99 9.85 -2.59
C GLY A 383 -9.63 9.48 -4.02
N PRO A 384 -10.02 10.29 -5.00
CA PRO A 384 -9.64 10.08 -6.39
C PRO A 384 -8.15 10.41 -6.61
N ARG A 385 -7.49 9.62 -7.45
CA ARG A 385 -6.10 9.87 -7.88
C ARG A 385 -5.91 11.22 -8.57
N SER A 386 -6.97 11.79 -9.14
CA SER A 386 -6.94 13.08 -9.83
C SER A 386 -6.63 14.27 -8.92
N GLU A 387 -6.76 14.11 -7.61
CA GLU A 387 -6.47 15.17 -6.62
C GLU A 387 -5.00 15.24 -6.20
N ILE A 388 -4.17 14.30 -6.64
CA ILE A 388 -2.75 14.20 -6.24
C ILE A 388 -1.85 14.59 -7.41
N ILE A 389 -0.81 15.39 -7.14
CA ILE A 389 0.35 15.55 -8.02
C ILE A 389 1.37 14.51 -7.56
N PRO A 390 1.42 13.32 -8.19
CA PRO A 390 2.18 12.17 -7.69
C PRO A 390 3.70 12.40 -7.59
N SER A 391 4.29 13.16 -8.51
CA SER A 391 5.76 13.37 -8.56
C SER A 391 6.34 14.12 -7.37
N ASN A 392 5.51 14.90 -6.66
CA ASN A 392 5.90 15.57 -5.42
C ASN A 392 4.99 15.24 -4.22
N ASN A 393 4.01 14.35 -4.43
CA ASN A 393 2.97 14.01 -3.45
C ASN A 393 2.27 15.25 -2.85
N ALA A 394 1.93 16.22 -3.71
CA ALA A 394 1.06 17.32 -3.32
C ALA A 394 -0.41 16.96 -3.53
N TRP A 395 -1.25 17.28 -2.54
CA TRP A 395 -2.68 17.07 -2.60
C TRP A 395 -3.40 18.39 -2.81
N GLY A 396 -4.30 18.41 -3.79
CA GLY A 396 -5.22 19.51 -4.01
C GLY A 396 -6.35 19.50 -2.98
N ARG A 397 -6.07 19.95 -1.75
CA ARG A 397 -7.09 20.05 -0.67
C ARG A 397 -8.32 20.82 -1.14
N CYS A 398 -8.13 22.03 -1.67
CA CYS A 398 -9.23 22.89 -2.09
C CYS A 398 -9.92 22.30 -3.32
N GLY A 399 -11.22 22.04 -3.21
CA GLY A 399 -12.06 21.46 -4.26
C GLY A 399 -11.95 19.94 -4.35
N SER A 400 -11.21 19.30 -3.42
CA SER A 400 -11.24 17.85 -3.27
C SER A 400 -12.62 17.36 -2.82
N ILE A 401 -12.85 16.06 -2.90
CA ILE A 401 -14.04 15.43 -2.31
C ILE A 401 -14.14 15.64 -0.78
N TYR A 402 -13.07 16.08 -0.13
CA TYR A 402 -13.04 16.35 1.30
C TYR A 402 -13.16 17.83 1.67
N ASP A 403 -13.05 18.75 0.71
CA ASP A 403 -13.16 20.21 0.93
C ASP A 403 -13.66 20.85 -0.37
N THR A 404 -14.90 20.51 -0.71
CA THR A 404 -15.58 20.89 -1.96
C THR A 404 -15.82 22.38 -2.09
N ASN A 405 -15.90 23.09 -0.95
CA ASN A 405 -16.16 24.52 -0.86
C ASN A 405 -14.90 25.37 -0.56
N CYS A 406 -13.74 24.74 -0.37
CA CYS A 406 -12.44 25.39 -0.13
C CYS A 406 -12.40 26.30 1.11
N ASP A 407 -13.08 25.91 2.17
CA ASP A 407 -13.04 26.65 3.44
C ASP A 407 -11.96 26.12 4.40
N GLY A 408 -11.25 25.05 4.01
CA GLY A 408 -10.22 24.41 4.82
C GLY A 408 -10.78 23.50 5.91
N PHE A 409 -12.09 23.19 5.89
CA PHE A 409 -12.74 22.25 6.79
C PHE A 409 -13.21 21.01 6.04
N ALA A 410 -13.14 19.85 6.70
CA ALA A 410 -13.57 18.60 6.12
C ALA A 410 -15.09 18.63 5.84
N ASN A 411 -15.49 18.33 4.61
CA ASN A 411 -16.87 18.01 4.26
C ASN A 411 -17.13 16.50 4.41
N ALA A 412 -18.41 16.12 4.42
CA ALA A 412 -18.80 14.71 4.32
C ALA A 412 -18.39 14.15 2.96
N THR A 413 -17.76 12.98 2.95
CA THR A 413 -17.38 12.29 1.71
C THR A 413 -18.62 11.80 0.95
N PRO A 414 -18.64 11.86 -0.40
CA PRO A 414 -19.69 11.23 -1.20
C PRO A 414 -19.50 9.72 -1.39
N ASN A 415 -18.38 9.13 -0.92
CA ASN A 415 -18.06 7.73 -1.16
C ASN A 415 -19.03 6.77 -0.45
N GLY A 416 -19.58 5.82 -1.21
CA GLY A 416 -20.22 4.60 -0.72
C GLY A 416 -19.27 3.41 -0.68
N ALA A 417 -19.82 2.20 -0.50
CA ALA A 417 -19.07 0.97 -0.25
C ALA A 417 -18.21 0.45 -1.42
N TYR A 418 -18.33 1.04 -2.62
CA TYR A 418 -17.61 0.63 -3.83
C TYR A 418 -16.74 1.74 -4.42
N ASP A 419 -16.96 3.00 -4.02
CA ASP A 419 -16.20 4.14 -4.53
C ASP A 419 -14.74 4.06 -4.09
N GLN A 420 -13.85 4.46 -5.00
CA GLN A 420 -12.40 4.55 -4.80
C GLN A 420 -11.70 3.24 -4.36
N ARG A 421 -12.37 2.09 -4.46
CA ARG A 421 -11.83 0.77 -4.11
C ARG A 421 -11.28 0.05 -5.33
N LEU A 422 -10.38 -0.90 -5.09
CA LEU A 422 -9.97 -1.84 -6.12
C LEU A 422 -11.14 -2.78 -6.43
N THR A 423 -11.89 -2.44 -7.46
CA THR A 423 -12.96 -3.27 -8.02
C THR A 423 -12.47 -4.01 -9.25
N VAL A 424 -12.89 -5.28 -9.39
CA VAL A 424 -12.57 -6.13 -10.54
C VAL A 424 -13.79 -6.97 -10.89
N ARG A 425 -14.09 -7.13 -12.18
CA ARG A 425 -15.15 -8.05 -12.62
C ARG A 425 -14.70 -9.50 -12.53
N GLU A 426 -15.59 -10.40 -12.08
CA GLU A 426 -15.30 -11.84 -11.99
C GLU A 426 -14.76 -12.43 -13.31
N SER A 427 -15.30 -11.98 -14.44
CA SER A 427 -14.91 -12.37 -15.80
C SER A 427 -13.53 -11.87 -16.21
N GLN A 428 -12.82 -11.08 -15.41
CA GLN A 428 -11.44 -10.69 -15.68
C GLN A 428 -10.41 -11.53 -14.93
N PHE A 429 -10.76 -12.18 -13.81
CA PHE A 429 -9.81 -12.94 -12.99
C PHE A 429 -10.20 -14.40 -12.74
N SER A 430 -11.34 -14.84 -13.26
CA SER A 430 -11.85 -16.20 -13.06
C SER A 430 -12.53 -16.75 -14.30
N GLY A 431 -12.75 -18.07 -14.30
CA GLY A 431 -13.42 -18.77 -15.39
C GLY A 431 -12.47 -19.29 -16.48
N PRO A 432 -12.99 -20.09 -17.42
CA PRO A 432 -12.18 -20.79 -18.42
C PRO A 432 -11.48 -19.86 -19.42
N ALA A 433 -11.99 -18.63 -19.59
CA ALA A 433 -11.39 -17.62 -20.48
C ALA A 433 -9.97 -17.21 -20.06
N HIS A 434 -9.59 -17.40 -18.79
CA HIS A 434 -8.27 -17.05 -18.25
C HIS A 434 -7.43 -18.27 -17.91
N SER A 435 -7.72 -19.42 -18.53
CA SER A 435 -6.89 -20.62 -18.37
C SER A 435 -5.44 -20.33 -18.75
N GLY A 436 -4.51 -20.65 -17.85
CA GLY A 436 -3.08 -20.37 -18.02
C GLY A 436 -2.64 -18.96 -17.63
N ALA A 437 -3.56 -18.07 -17.24
CA ALA A 437 -3.20 -16.77 -16.69
C ALA A 437 -2.67 -16.88 -15.25
N THR A 438 -1.81 -15.93 -14.87
CA THR A 438 -1.39 -15.74 -13.47
C THR A 438 -1.71 -14.32 -13.01
N PHE A 439 -1.85 -14.13 -11.71
CA PHE A 439 -2.32 -12.87 -11.15
C PHE A 439 -1.35 -12.33 -10.11
N ARG A 440 -1.27 -11.01 -10.06
CA ARG A 440 -0.52 -10.29 -9.04
C ARG A 440 -1.31 -9.10 -8.55
N PHE A 441 -1.20 -8.86 -7.25
CA PHE A 441 -1.51 -7.55 -6.70
C PHE A 441 -0.23 -6.75 -6.50
N GLU A 442 -0.40 -5.45 -6.50
CA GLU A 442 0.60 -4.44 -6.19
C GLU A 442 0.03 -3.50 -5.15
N SER A 443 0.85 -3.12 -4.17
CA SER A 443 0.54 -2.05 -3.22
C SER A 443 1.70 -1.06 -3.22
N TRP A 444 1.39 0.24 -3.12
CA TRP A 444 2.37 1.30 -3.27
C TRP A 444 2.09 2.45 -2.31
N TYR A 445 3.04 2.71 -1.39
CA TYR A 445 3.08 3.91 -0.58
C TYR A 445 3.74 5.06 -1.33
N LEU A 446 3.14 6.24 -1.29
CA LEU A 446 3.74 7.45 -1.81
C LEU A 446 3.94 8.43 -0.67
N ALA A 447 5.17 8.86 -0.44
CA ALA A 447 5.49 9.93 0.50
C ALA A 447 6.21 11.07 -0.19
N ARG A 448 5.94 12.29 0.25
CA ARG A 448 6.60 13.49 -0.28
C ARG A 448 8.13 13.36 -0.13
N GLN A 449 8.84 13.67 -1.22
CA GLN A 449 10.30 13.60 -1.32
C GLN A 449 10.91 12.20 -1.12
N ASP A 450 10.10 11.14 -1.21
CA ASP A 450 10.60 9.76 -1.31
C ASP A 450 11.54 9.65 -2.51
N ILE A 451 12.81 9.33 -2.27
CA ILE A 451 13.85 9.38 -3.31
C ILE A 451 13.78 8.19 -4.27
N ASN A 452 13.02 7.15 -3.94
CA ASN A 452 12.93 5.95 -4.75
C ASN A 452 11.52 5.35 -4.68
N ILE A 453 10.64 5.70 -5.60
CA ILE A 453 9.29 5.12 -5.62
C ILE A 453 9.24 3.59 -5.78
N LEU A 454 10.31 2.96 -6.28
CA LEU A 454 10.30 1.53 -6.62
C LEU A 454 10.44 0.62 -5.40
N ASN A 455 11.00 1.09 -4.29
CA ASN A 455 11.12 0.30 -3.05
C ASN A 455 9.93 0.52 -2.10
N SER A 456 9.11 1.55 -2.30
CA SER A 456 7.80 1.74 -1.66
C SER A 456 6.65 1.03 -2.38
N MET A 457 6.94 0.42 -3.54
CA MET A 457 6.06 -0.54 -4.26
C MET A 457 6.40 -1.98 -3.89
N GLY A 458 5.38 -2.81 -3.65
CA GLY A 458 5.53 -4.25 -3.48
C GLY A 458 4.53 -5.02 -4.34
N THR A 459 4.91 -6.23 -4.75
CA THR A 459 4.03 -7.15 -5.49
C THR A 459 3.94 -8.51 -4.82
N VAL A 460 2.77 -9.14 -4.86
CA VAL A 460 2.56 -10.54 -4.43
C VAL A 460 1.84 -11.31 -5.54
N ARG A 461 2.12 -12.61 -5.66
CA ARG A 461 1.38 -13.53 -6.51
C ARG A 461 0.12 -13.98 -5.78
N THR A 462 -0.98 -14.10 -6.52
CA THR A 462 -2.26 -14.57 -5.97
C THR A 462 -2.94 -15.60 -6.86
N THR A 463 -3.83 -16.35 -6.23
CA THR A 463 -4.77 -17.27 -6.86
C THR A 463 -6.17 -17.00 -6.35
N PHE A 464 -7.18 -17.41 -7.12
CA PHE A 464 -8.59 -17.20 -6.77
C PHE A 464 -9.31 -18.54 -6.74
N SER A 465 -10.04 -18.77 -5.66
CA SER A 465 -10.98 -19.88 -5.54
C SER A 465 -12.28 -19.38 -4.93
N ARG A 466 -13.35 -20.13 -5.14
CA ARG A 466 -14.67 -19.85 -4.56
C ARG A 466 -15.25 -21.13 -4.00
N PRO A 467 -14.81 -21.55 -2.79
CA PRO A 467 -15.25 -22.81 -2.20
C PRO A 467 -16.73 -22.78 -1.79
N SER A 468 -17.28 -21.60 -1.57
CA SER A 468 -18.68 -21.37 -1.20
C SER A 468 -19.20 -20.08 -1.86
N THR A 469 -19.82 -19.19 -1.10
CA THR A 469 -20.40 -17.92 -1.56
C THR A 469 -19.39 -16.80 -1.73
N VAL A 470 -18.20 -16.88 -1.13
CA VAL A 470 -17.16 -15.84 -1.18
C VAL A 470 -15.96 -16.23 -2.05
N TRP A 471 -15.30 -15.23 -2.63
CA TRP A 471 -13.99 -15.39 -3.26
C TRP A 471 -12.89 -15.43 -2.20
N VAL A 472 -11.97 -16.38 -2.32
CA VAL A 472 -10.77 -16.50 -1.49
C VAL A 472 -9.56 -16.09 -2.30
N VAL A 473 -8.75 -15.18 -1.73
CA VAL A 473 -7.45 -14.80 -2.28
C VAL A 473 -6.38 -15.72 -1.69
N GLY A 474 -5.94 -16.69 -2.48
CA GLY A 474 -4.84 -17.58 -2.16
C GLY A 474 -3.48 -17.06 -2.61
N GLY A 475 -2.41 -17.80 -2.28
CA GLY A 475 -1.03 -17.42 -2.60
C GLY A 475 -0.52 -16.39 -1.61
N ASN A 476 -0.89 -15.12 -1.78
CA ASN A 476 -0.34 -13.97 -1.03
C ASN A 476 1.18 -14.12 -0.78
N ASP A 477 1.89 -14.63 -1.80
CA ASP A 477 3.26 -15.11 -1.70
C ASP A 477 4.13 -14.49 -2.79
N GLN A 478 5.40 -14.91 -2.87
CA GLN A 478 6.37 -14.35 -3.81
C GLN A 478 6.44 -12.82 -3.75
N TYR A 479 6.42 -12.31 -2.52
CA TYR A 479 6.64 -10.90 -2.24
C TYR A 479 7.97 -10.44 -2.86
N ARG A 480 7.94 -9.32 -3.59
CA ARG A 480 9.13 -8.65 -4.12
C ARG A 480 8.85 -7.16 -4.31
N LEU A 481 9.85 -6.33 -4.03
CA LEU A 481 9.79 -4.89 -4.29
C LEU A 481 9.71 -4.56 -5.78
N GLY A 482 9.21 -3.36 -6.08
CA GLY A 482 9.06 -2.84 -7.44
C GLY A 482 7.74 -3.23 -8.10
N PRO A 483 7.40 -2.56 -9.21
CA PRO A 483 6.09 -2.63 -9.84
C PRO A 483 5.81 -3.97 -10.53
N ALA A 484 4.55 -4.26 -10.77
CA ALA A 484 4.10 -5.50 -11.42
C ALA A 484 4.71 -5.68 -12.82
N ILE A 485 4.90 -4.60 -13.58
CA ILE A 485 5.52 -4.64 -14.91
C ILE A 485 6.93 -5.27 -14.88
N ASP A 486 7.64 -5.18 -13.75
CA ASP A 486 8.98 -5.77 -13.56
C ASP A 486 8.95 -7.26 -13.27
N ARG A 487 7.78 -7.80 -12.94
CA ARG A 487 7.56 -9.25 -12.88
C ARG A 487 7.21 -9.81 -14.27
N TRP A 488 6.75 -8.95 -15.18
CA TRP A 488 6.43 -9.35 -16.54
C TRP A 488 7.67 -9.33 -17.44
N VAL A 489 8.48 -8.28 -17.35
CA VAL A 489 9.80 -8.18 -17.99
C VAL A 489 10.78 -7.67 -16.93
N ASP A 490 11.72 -8.52 -16.51
CA ASP A 490 12.72 -8.12 -15.52
C ASP A 490 13.65 -7.07 -16.14
N PRO A 491 13.77 -5.85 -15.59
CA PRO A 491 14.61 -4.80 -16.18
C PRO A 491 16.10 -5.16 -16.16
N ALA A 492 16.57 -6.00 -15.23
CA ALA A 492 17.96 -6.45 -15.17
C ALA A 492 18.23 -7.67 -16.07
N ALA A 493 17.19 -8.42 -16.41
CA ALA A 493 17.29 -9.64 -17.23
C ALA A 493 16.03 -9.84 -18.08
N PRO A 494 15.76 -8.98 -19.09
CA PRO A 494 14.46 -8.95 -19.77
C PRO A 494 14.12 -10.22 -20.55
N GLY A 495 15.13 -11.02 -20.90
CA GLY A 495 14.99 -12.21 -21.75
C GLY A 495 15.11 -11.87 -23.25
N ALA A 496 15.12 -12.90 -24.09
CA ALA A 496 15.18 -12.72 -25.53
C ALA A 496 13.92 -12.02 -26.05
N ASN A 497 14.07 -11.12 -27.03
CA ASN A 497 12.98 -10.38 -27.67
C ASN A 497 12.09 -9.60 -26.67
N ALA A 498 12.66 -9.19 -25.55
CA ALA A 498 12.01 -8.40 -24.53
C ALA A 498 12.92 -7.26 -24.09
N SER A 499 12.32 -6.16 -23.62
CA SER A 499 13.04 -5.00 -23.12
C SER A 499 12.15 -4.20 -22.19
N SER A 500 12.75 -3.56 -21.19
CA SER A 500 12.07 -2.63 -20.30
C SER A 500 12.93 -1.40 -20.07
N THR A 501 12.34 -0.22 -20.12
CA THR A 501 13.01 1.06 -19.87
C THR A 501 12.13 1.95 -19.01
N MET A 502 12.73 2.75 -18.14
CA MET A 502 12.05 3.75 -17.35
C MET A 502 12.54 5.13 -17.81
N VAL A 503 11.60 6.02 -18.09
CA VAL A 503 11.86 7.42 -18.41
C VAL A 503 11.45 8.24 -17.19
N THR A 504 12.38 8.97 -16.61
CA THR A 504 12.16 9.83 -15.45
C THR A 504 12.42 11.28 -15.83
N THR A 505 11.49 12.16 -15.47
CA THR A 505 11.57 13.61 -15.64
C THR A 505 11.32 14.29 -14.29
N ALA A 506 11.36 15.63 -14.27
CA ALA A 506 10.95 16.38 -13.07
C ALA A 506 9.44 16.25 -12.76
N GLU A 507 8.65 15.80 -13.72
CA GLU A 507 7.19 15.63 -13.59
C GLU A 507 6.80 14.20 -13.19
N GLY A 508 7.78 13.32 -13.00
CA GLY A 508 7.61 11.92 -12.59
C GLY A 508 8.16 10.93 -13.62
N SER A 509 7.77 9.68 -13.49
CA SER A 509 8.33 8.53 -14.20
C SER A 509 7.25 7.70 -14.91
N VAL A 510 7.65 7.19 -16.08
CA VAL A 510 6.86 6.23 -16.87
C VAL A 510 7.76 5.05 -17.25
N LYS A 511 7.21 3.85 -17.20
CA LYS A 511 7.91 2.62 -17.56
C LYS A 511 7.27 2.00 -18.80
N VAL A 512 8.12 1.65 -19.77
CA VAL A 512 7.72 0.95 -20.99
C VAL A 512 8.42 -0.39 -21.01
N ALA A 513 7.65 -1.47 -20.99
CA ALA A 513 8.14 -2.82 -21.20
C ALA A 513 7.49 -3.45 -22.43
N MET A 514 8.17 -4.40 -23.05
CA MET A 514 7.62 -5.11 -24.20
C MET A 514 8.14 -6.54 -24.31
N LYS A 515 7.35 -7.38 -24.99
CA LYS A 515 7.72 -8.73 -25.48
C LYS A 515 7.34 -8.88 -26.95
N ALA A 516 8.21 -9.53 -27.73
CA ALA A 516 7.95 -9.93 -29.10
C ALA A 516 8.04 -11.46 -29.22
N ILE A 517 6.96 -12.09 -29.68
CA ILE A 517 6.79 -13.55 -29.75
C ILE A 517 6.75 -13.94 -31.22
N SER A 518 7.63 -14.86 -31.63
CA SER A 518 7.57 -15.44 -32.98
C SER A 518 6.35 -16.36 -33.08
N LEU A 519 5.51 -16.12 -34.10
CA LEU A 519 4.34 -16.95 -34.42
C LEU A 519 4.67 -18.04 -35.47
N GLY A 520 5.94 -18.11 -35.91
CA GLY A 520 6.32 -18.89 -37.10
C GLY A 520 6.03 -18.14 -38.40
N GLY A 521 6.51 -18.67 -39.53
CA GLY A 521 6.26 -18.08 -40.85
C GLY A 521 6.78 -16.65 -41.04
N GLY A 522 7.71 -16.19 -40.18
CA GLY A 522 8.22 -14.81 -40.19
C GLY A 522 7.30 -13.78 -39.51
N LEU A 523 6.19 -14.21 -38.90
CA LEU A 523 5.27 -13.34 -38.17
C LEU A 523 5.69 -13.19 -36.69
N TRP A 524 5.50 -11.99 -36.16
CA TRP A 524 5.85 -11.61 -34.79
C TRP A 524 4.71 -10.87 -34.12
N ARG A 525 4.31 -11.33 -32.94
CA ARG A 525 3.36 -10.66 -32.05
C ARG A 525 4.10 -9.77 -31.08
N TYR A 526 3.82 -8.47 -31.10
CA TYR A 526 4.33 -7.50 -30.14
C TYR A 526 3.30 -7.22 -29.07
N HIS A 527 3.74 -7.19 -27.83
CA HIS A 527 3.02 -6.65 -26.69
C HIS A 527 3.87 -5.55 -26.06
N TYR A 528 3.35 -4.33 -26.02
CA TYR A 528 3.89 -3.24 -25.21
C TYR A 528 2.97 -3.03 -24.01
N ALA A 529 3.57 -2.87 -22.84
CA ALA A 529 2.91 -2.38 -21.64
C ALA A 529 3.55 -1.05 -21.26
N VAL A 530 2.73 -0.01 -21.14
CA VAL A 530 3.16 1.33 -20.74
C VAL A 530 2.50 1.62 -19.40
N MET A 531 3.30 1.69 -18.35
CA MET A 531 2.86 2.00 -16.98
C MET A 531 3.32 3.41 -16.63
N ASN A 532 2.38 4.33 -16.51
CA ASN A 532 2.64 5.62 -15.89
C ASN A 532 2.70 5.41 -14.37
N LEU A 533 3.89 5.58 -13.77
CA LEU A 533 4.08 5.41 -12.33
C LEU A 533 3.57 6.67 -11.64
N ASP A 534 4.32 7.75 -11.70
CA ASP A 534 4.09 9.03 -11.03
C ASP A 534 4.20 10.23 -12.00
N PHE A 535 4.23 10.02 -13.32
CA PHE A 535 4.22 11.14 -14.25
C PHE A 535 2.84 11.81 -14.29
N SER A 536 2.81 13.12 -14.10
CA SER A 536 1.63 13.93 -14.37
C SER A 536 2.00 15.35 -14.77
N ARG A 537 1.20 15.97 -15.64
CA ARG A 537 1.27 17.40 -15.95
C ARG A 537 0.05 18.12 -15.38
N PRO A 538 0.16 18.64 -14.14
CA PRO A 538 -0.97 19.23 -13.47
C PRO A 538 -1.31 20.62 -13.98
N GLN A 539 -2.59 20.98 -13.88
CA GLN A 539 -3.06 22.35 -13.90
C GLN A 539 -3.62 22.65 -12.51
N THR A 540 -3.11 23.71 -11.89
CA THR A 540 -3.41 24.04 -10.50
C THR A 540 -3.88 25.47 -10.34
N GLU A 541 -4.51 25.74 -9.20
CA GLU A 541 -4.85 27.07 -8.71
C GLU A 541 -4.47 27.17 -7.22
N GLY A 542 -4.03 28.36 -6.80
CA GLY A 542 -3.60 28.59 -5.41
C GLY A 542 -2.28 27.90 -5.06
N ALA A 543 -2.04 27.76 -3.77
CA ALA A 543 -0.86 27.13 -3.19
C ALA A 543 -1.25 26.38 -1.91
N GLU A 544 -0.41 25.44 -1.49
CA GLU A 544 -0.62 24.75 -0.22
C GLU A 544 -0.69 25.74 0.96
N PRO A 545 -1.55 25.50 1.97
CA PRO A 545 -2.36 24.31 2.17
C PRO A 545 -3.62 24.20 1.31
N ASN A 546 -4.06 25.29 0.65
CA ASN A 546 -5.29 25.36 -0.15
C ASN A 546 -5.03 25.21 -1.65
N LEU A 547 -4.09 24.34 -2.02
CA LEU A 547 -3.83 24.00 -3.42
C LEU A 547 -5.10 23.38 -4.01
N ARG A 548 -5.47 23.79 -5.23
CA ARG A 548 -6.50 23.13 -6.04
C ARG A 548 -5.81 22.45 -7.22
N VAL A 549 -6.12 21.17 -7.43
CA VAL A 549 -5.70 20.42 -8.62
C VAL A 549 -6.90 20.34 -9.57
N LEU A 550 -6.84 21.07 -10.69
CA LEU A 550 -7.90 21.09 -11.70
C LEU A 550 -7.84 19.86 -12.61
N ARG A 551 -6.62 19.36 -12.86
CA ARG A 551 -6.32 18.12 -13.59
C ARG A 551 -4.85 17.73 -13.36
N ASN A 552 -4.50 16.46 -13.56
CA ASN A 552 -3.15 15.90 -13.46
C ASN A 552 -2.86 14.87 -14.58
N LEU A 553 -3.08 15.29 -15.83
CA LEU A 553 -3.07 14.38 -16.98
C LEU A 553 -1.68 13.79 -17.26
N GLY A 554 -1.65 12.52 -17.67
CA GLY A 554 -0.46 11.84 -18.17
C GLY A 554 -0.33 11.93 -19.69
N PHE A 555 -0.56 10.81 -20.38
CA PHE A 555 -0.33 10.68 -21.83
C PHE A 555 -1.61 10.37 -22.61
N ASP A 556 -1.73 10.87 -23.83
CA ASP A 556 -2.88 10.64 -24.73
C ASP A 556 -2.48 9.97 -26.05
N ASN A 557 -1.19 9.66 -26.22
CA ASN A 557 -0.68 8.98 -27.39
C ASN A 557 0.46 8.03 -27.06
N PHE A 558 0.51 6.90 -27.76
CA PHE A 558 1.64 5.99 -27.79
C PHE A 558 1.99 5.65 -29.23
N THR A 559 3.25 5.84 -29.61
CA THR A 559 3.71 5.65 -30.99
C THR A 559 4.91 4.71 -31.07
N VAL A 560 4.79 3.70 -31.93
CA VAL A 560 5.82 2.70 -32.26
C VAL A 560 6.25 2.89 -33.71
N PRO A 561 7.57 2.97 -34.00
CA PRO A 561 8.04 2.96 -35.38
C PRO A 561 7.84 1.56 -35.99
N VAL A 562 7.17 1.51 -37.14
CA VAL A 562 6.88 0.26 -37.86
C VAL A 562 7.38 0.28 -39.30
N GLY A 563 7.94 1.38 -39.79
CA GLY A 563 8.43 1.49 -41.16
C GLY A 563 7.34 1.21 -42.20
N ALA A 564 7.71 0.64 -43.35
CA ALA A 564 6.72 0.19 -44.35
C ALA A 564 6.28 -1.28 -44.13
N ASN A 565 6.37 -1.78 -42.90
CA ASN A 565 6.02 -3.16 -42.56
C ASN A 565 4.50 -3.37 -42.61
N THR A 566 4.08 -4.60 -42.88
CA THR A 566 2.67 -4.98 -42.73
C THR A 566 2.36 -5.15 -41.26
N VAL A 567 1.31 -4.48 -40.78
CA VAL A 567 0.88 -4.50 -39.38
C VAL A 567 -0.61 -4.87 -39.35
N THR A 568 -0.94 -5.83 -38.50
CA THR A 568 -2.28 -6.42 -38.35
C THR A 568 -2.58 -6.71 -36.87
N ASP A 569 -3.76 -7.24 -36.57
CA ASP A 569 -4.19 -7.67 -35.22
C ASP A 569 -3.97 -6.62 -34.13
N LEU A 570 -4.37 -5.38 -34.41
CA LEU A 570 -4.25 -4.25 -33.51
C LEU A 570 -5.18 -4.46 -32.31
N VAL A 571 -4.60 -4.53 -31.11
CA VAL A 571 -5.34 -4.70 -29.85
C VAL A 571 -4.87 -3.67 -28.84
N PHE A 572 -5.82 -2.94 -28.26
CA PHE A 572 -5.63 -2.08 -27.11
C PHE A 572 -6.28 -2.72 -25.87
N SER A 573 -5.80 -2.37 -24.67
CA SER A 573 -6.43 -2.74 -23.41
C SER A 573 -6.00 -1.77 -22.33
N ASP A 574 -6.98 -1.12 -21.73
CA ASP A 574 -6.88 -0.35 -20.49
C ASP A 574 -7.56 -1.08 -19.32
N GLY A 575 -8.15 -2.25 -19.55
CA GLY A 575 -8.67 -3.13 -18.51
C GLY A 575 -10.02 -2.75 -17.91
N ASP A 576 -10.74 -1.75 -18.42
CA ASP A 576 -12.07 -1.35 -17.91
C ASP A 576 -13.26 -2.06 -18.61
N LEU A 577 -12.99 -2.76 -19.72
CA LEU A 577 -13.94 -3.46 -20.61
C LEU A 577 -14.86 -2.55 -21.43
N ASP A 578 -14.65 -1.23 -21.45
CA ASP A 578 -15.43 -0.26 -22.21
C ASP A 578 -14.75 0.09 -23.56
N ALA A 579 -15.04 -0.71 -24.58
CA ALA A 579 -14.49 -0.48 -25.92
C ALA A 579 -14.85 0.87 -26.57
N VAL A 580 -15.80 1.64 -26.01
CA VAL A 580 -16.19 2.95 -26.56
C VAL A 580 -15.13 4.02 -26.27
N ASN A 581 -14.36 3.86 -25.20
CA ASN A 581 -13.32 4.82 -24.80
C ASN A 581 -11.90 4.41 -25.25
N ASP A 582 -11.76 3.26 -25.91
CA ASP A 582 -10.50 2.65 -26.33
C ASP A 582 -9.65 3.61 -27.19
N TRP A 583 -8.33 3.50 -27.06
CA TRP A 583 -7.41 4.25 -27.90
C TRP A 583 -7.41 3.71 -29.33
N VAL A 584 -7.55 4.62 -30.29
CA VAL A 584 -7.70 4.29 -31.70
C VAL A 584 -6.32 4.19 -32.37
N PRO A 585 -5.97 3.05 -32.98
CA PRO A 585 -4.72 2.91 -33.73
C PRO A 585 -4.83 3.54 -35.13
N ALA A 586 -3.75 4.16 -35.58
CA ALA A 586 -3.57 4.61 -36.95
C ALA A 586 -2.12 4.37 -37.40
N ILE A 587 -1.94 3.99 -38.67
CA ILE A 587 -0.62 3.84 -39.28
C ILE A 587 -0.43 4.96 -40.30
N ARG A 588 0.55 5.83 -40.06
CA ARG A 588 0.90 6.94 -40.96
C ARG A 588 2.41 7.17 -40.93
N ASP A 589 3.02 7.43 -42.08
CA ASP A 589 4.45 7.78 -42.21
C ASP A 589 5.41 6.80 -41.51
N GLY A 590 5.06 5.51 -41.57
CA GLY A 590 5.82 4.42 -40.95
C GLY A 590 5.78 4.38 -39.42
N ARG A 591 4.74 4.96 -38.83
CA ARG A 591 4.48 4.97 -37.39
C ARG A 591 3.11 4.38 -37.11
N LEU A 592 3.05 3.47 -36.16
CA LEU A 592 1.80 2.99 -35.58
C LEU A 592 1.55 3.78 -34.30
N THR A 593 0.43 4.48 -34.27
CA THR A 593 0.09 5.44 -33.25
C THR A 593 -1.28 5.12 -32.68
N TRP A 594 -1.36 4.85 -31.38
CA TRP A 594 -2.63 4.81 -30.65
C TRP A 594 -2.89 6.17 -30.03
N THR A 595 -4.09 6.70 -30.23
CA THR A 595 -4.52 8.00 -29.71
C THR A 595 -5.76 7.85 -28.85
N ALA A 596 -5.78 8.48 -27.69
CA ALA A 596 -6.96 8.52 -26.83
C ALA A 596 -8.16 9.12 -27.59
N ALA A 597 -9.30 8.45 -27.56
CA ALA A 597 -10.53 8.94 -28.21
C ALA A 597 -11.05 10.23 -27.53
N SER A 598 -10.76 10.39 -26.24
CA SER A 598 -10.98 11.62 -25.48
C SER A 598 -9.88 11.81 -24.44
N ARG A 599 -9.70 13.04 -23.96
CA ARG A 599 -8.80 13.31 -22.83
C ARG A 599 -9.25 12.64 -21.52
N GLY A 600 -10.49 12.15 -21.45
CA GLY A 600 -11.00 11.40 -20.30
C GLY A 600 -10.32 10.04 -20.12
N ASN A 601 -9.79 9.43 -21.19
CA ASN A 601 -9.05 8.17 -21.14
C ASN A 601 -7.53 8.39 -21.33
N ALA A 602 -6.97 9.42 -20.71
CA ALA A 602 -5.52 9.59 -20.69
C ALA A 602 -4.86 8.51 -19.80
N LEU A 603 -3.64 8.09 -20.16
CA LEU A 603 -2.79 7.22 -19.34
C LEU A 603 -2.24 8.02 -18.14
N ASN A 604 -3.07 8.17 -17.12
CA ASN A 604 -2.78 8.90 -15.89
C ASN A 604 -1.94 8.04 -14.92
N TRP A 605 -1.43 8.65 -13.85
CA TRP A 605 -0.51 8.00 -12.94
C TRP A 605 -1.11 6.76 -12.22
N GLY A 606 -0.24 5.83 -11.87
CA GLY A 606 -0.58 4.50 -11.34
C GLY A 606 -1.40 3.62 -12.30
N THR A 607 -1.43 3.95 -13.60
CA THR A 607 -2.19 3.23 -14.64
C THR A 607 -1.24 2.62 -15.66
N MET A 608 -1.62 1.45 -16.19
CA MET A 608 -0.92 0.75 -17.25
C MET A 608 -1.88 0.39 -18.38
N PHE A 609 -1.50 0.73 -19.61
CA PHE A 609 -2.18 0.31 -20.84
C PHE A 609 -1.32 -0.69 -21.62
N ARG A 610 -1.99 -1.58 -22.35
CA ARG A 610 -1.36 -2.53 -23.27
C ARG A 610 -1.69 -2.18 -24.71
N PHE A 611 -0.66 -2.22 -25.55
CA PHE A 611 -0.75 -2.05 -27.00
C PHE A 611 -0.15 -3.28 -27.68
N SER A 612 -0.89 -3.93 -28.58
CA SER A 612 -0.43 -5.15 -29.22
C SER A 612 -0.76 -5.17 -30.71
N PHE A 613 0.11 -5.80 -31.49
CA PHE A 613 -0.04 -5.93 -32.94
C PHE A 613 0.81 -7.07 -33.47
N THR A 614 0.50 -7.52 -34.68
CA THR A 614 1.26 -8.54 -35.41
C THR A 614 1.95 -7.89 -36.61
N THR A 615 3.21 -8.24 -36.87
CA THR A 615 3.94 -7.80 -38.06
C THR A 615 4.84 -8.90 -38.60
N ASN A 616 5.27 -8.76 -39.86
CA ASN A 616 6.15 -9.72 -40.55
C ASN A 616 7.65 -9.44 -40.35
N VAL A 617 8.02 -8.69 -39.32
CA VAL A 617 9.40 -8.29 -39.07
C VAL A 617 9.80 -8.53 -37.63
N ALA A 618 11.01 -9.08 -37.46
CA ALA A 618 11.60 -9.38 -36.16
C ALA A 618 11.97 -8.10 -35.37
N PRO A 619 12.07 -8.20 -34.03
CA PRO A 619 12.43 -7.06 -33.18
C PRO A 619 13.87 -6.61 -33.37
N SER A 620 14.07 -5.30 -33.39
CA SER A 620 15.37 -4.64 -33.32
C SER A 620 15.33 -3.47 -32.34
N SER A 621 16.50 -3.08 -31.80
CA SER A 621 16.63 -1.92 -30.92
C SER A 621 16.08 -0.64 -31.57
N SER A 622 15.28 0.11 -30.81
CA SER A 622 14.58 1.29 -31.28
C SER A 622 14.20 2.21 -30.10
N ALA A 623 13.31 3.16 -30.37
CA ALA A 623 12.65 3.97 -29.38
C ALA A 623 11.16 4.13 -29.72
N VAL A 624 10.33 4.25 -28.68
CA VAL A 624 8.92 4.59 -28.79
C VAL A 624 8.68 5.96 -28.17
N THR A 625 7.55 6.59 -28.50
CA THR A 625 7.23 7.93 -27.98
C THR A 625 5.86 7.98 -27.35
N LEU A 626 5.75 8.79 -26.29
CA LEU A 626 4.52 9.06 -25.53
C LEU A 626 4.24 10.55 -25.63
N HIS A 627 3.06 10.95 -26.10
CA HIS A 627 2.67 12.36 -26.13
C HIS A 627 2.01 12.76 -24.81
N VAL A 628 2.41 13.91 -24.26
CA VAL A 628 1.85 14.42 -23.01
C VAL A 628 0.47 15.04 -23.30
N ALA A 629 -0.55 14.61 -22.58
CA ALA A 629 -1.96 14.99 -22.82
C ALA A 629 -2.33 16.45 -22.46
N ALA A 630 -1.35 17.27 -22.09
CA ALA A 630 -1.56 18.65 -21.65
C ALA A 630 -1.83 19.61 -22.82
N ASP A 631 -2.35 20.80 -22.49
CA ASP A 631 -2.92 21.78 -23.42
C ASP A 631 -2.07 22.07 -24.66
N ASN A 632 -2.45 21.43 -25.79
CA ASN A 632 -1.92 21.62 -27.14
C ASN A 632 -0.38 21.59 -27.27
N THR A 633 0.31 21.03 -26.27
CA THR A 633 1.76 20.86 -26.36
C THR A 633 2.04 19.85 -27.47
N ARG A 634 3.23 19.90 -28.06
CA ARG A 634 3.73 18.84 -28.97
C ARG A 634 4.79 17.99 -28.27
N GLU A 635 4.77 18.01 -26.95
CA GLU A 635 5.83 17.42 -26.16
C GLU A 635 5.68 15.91 -26.12
N VAL A 636 6.78 15.23 -26.40
CA VAL A 636 6.84 13.78 -26.43
C VAL A 636 7.97 13.29 -25.53
N LEU A 637 7.67 12.31 -24.68
CA LEU A 637 8.70 11.55 -24.00
C LEU A 637 9.16 10.42 -24.92
N ARG A 638 10.48 10.25 -25.00
CA ARG A 638 11.11 9.20 -25.82
C ARG A 638 11.65 8.09 -24.94
N ALA A 639 11.02 6.93 -24.98
CA ALA A 639 11.50 5.72 -24.33
C ALA A 639 12.46 4.98 -25.28
N SER A 640 13.77 5.15 -25.05
CA SER A 640 14.83 4.53 -25.84
C SER A 640 15.27 3.19 -25.22
N GLY A 641 15.89 2.32 -26.04
CA GLY A 641 16.39 1.02 -25.58
C GLY A 641 15.30 -0.04 -25.48
N VAL A 642 14.13 0.23 -26.07
CA VAL A 642 13.09 -0.79 -26.30
C VAL A 642 13.25 -1.40 -27.69
N LEU A 643 12.67 -2.57 -27.93
CA LEU A 643 12.64 -3.14 -29.28
C LEU A 643 11.41 -2.63 -30.04
N ALA A 644 11.48 -2.61 -31.37
CA ALA A 644 10.38 -2.36 -32.30
C ALA A 644 10.62 -3.16 -33.59
N PRO A 645 9.64 -3.26 -34.50
CA PRO A 645 9.86 -3.89 -35.81
C PRO A 645 11.04 -3.24 -36.53
N ALA A 646 11.98 -4.06 -36.99
CA ALA A 646 13.13 -3.53 -37.73
C ALA A 646 12.68 -2.72 -38.95
N PRO A 647 13.36 -1.60 -39.27
CA PRO A 647 13.13 -0.93 -40.55
C PRO A 647 13.42 -1.93 -41.67
N LEU A 648 12.57 -1.97 -42.71
CA LEU A 648 12.90 -2.73 -43.93
C LEU A 648 14.28 -2.27 -44.42
N GLN A 649 15.19 -3.23 -44.61
CA GLN A 649 16.41 -2.95 -45.35
C GLN A 649 15.98 -2.44 -46.73
N ARG A 650 16.28 -1.17 -47.04
CA ARG A 650 16.17 -0.69 -48.42
C ARG A 650 17.04 -1.61 -49.27
N PRO A 651 16.53 -2.17 -50.40
CA PRO A 651 17.39 -2.86 -51.34
C PRO A 651 18.55 -1.93 -51.68
N ALA A 652 19.79 -2.45 -51.57
CA ALA A 652 20.96 -1.69 -52.02
C ALA A 652 20.65 -1.18 -53.42
N ALA A 653 20.74 0.13 -53.64
CA ALA A 653 20.55 0.70 -54.95
C ALA A 653 21.52 -0.02 -55.88
N THR A 654 21.00 -0.87 -56.77
CA THR A 654 21.78 -1.42 -57.85
C THR A 654 22.21 -0.22 -58.68
N ALA A 655 23.47 0.17 -58.52
CA ALA A 655 24.15 1.05 -59.45
C ALA A 655 24.18 0.31 -60.80
N SER A 656 23.14 0.52 -61.60
CA SER A 656 23.18 0.25 -63.02
C SER A 656 24.30 1.12 -63.60
N ARG A 657 25.30 0.43 -64.14
CA ARG A 657 26.56 0.93 -64.68
C ARG A 657 26.39 2.03 -65.73
#